data_AF-A0A7Y6AI71-F1
#
_entry.id   AF-A0A7Y6AI71-F1
#
_cell.length_a   1.000
_cell.length_b   1.000
_cell.length_c   1.000
_cell.angle_alpha   90.00
_cell.angle_beta   90.00
_cell.angle_gamma   90.00
#
_symmetry.space_group_name_H-M   'P 1'
#
loop_
_entity.id
_entity.type
_entity.pdbx_description
1 polymer ?
#
loop_
_entity_poly.entity_id
_entity_poly.type
_entity_poly.pdbx_seq_one_letter_code
_entity_poly.pdbx_strand_id
1 'polypeptide(L)'
;LLDAFVEGSRAGGDAAVRLGGQWRDRRGPVALVDDLLRGLAALAPDDVAQRLRTPWAGVAEPTAELAAAVRDAVLASAGRSCLVVAVDDVDQAGPGGAALLHRVLAACSDLPVVVVASLRPGASVATAPELGELLYGARWVALDGLSRSEAAHLFEARTGARPSEGLVAECHRLSAGNPFLLVELAAWVAAGPQGTRTPEEVRAAVLPQVAQRILGWVDRVDADARGLVEVLSLVDRHRGTDTSMLTSLSGLDQHRALGALDVLARMRIVTDDDAVVLRHPLLSNTLAASTTLVARNAVHLAAATRLYERGAPGDWIADHLVASTVPPVGEWSAGVLLRAARAADRDEDAVRYLEAAVRTASGDERGHACLELVDIKLRLDRVAGLDSAVAALGHAPDEPTRRGLLARIAGTVEVGDAAADGQDVLRRVAVAVEGTASQGWSDLYRLLPVALDSRPAMAVELAERFLHDADASGGHRGVEVRMAAWAVSALCVRLLDRDVDEALRRARWVLDHGLDELTSHPAALTAALVVLADAGQREETEACVRRLRRLVPHPSAALRAGLALVAGMTAVTDGDLDTAEQRLADGLDTLPQCPAGAMAPVRANLVAFAADVWLSRGDRGRAAELLKRHGYAGSPRPAWYHREVLLVRVRLRVVEGDLVRARRDLAELHALNDESGLPRSGSLLWRVHGVALLDTLGSAEEATRAAVEQVRYAEGTGSPQELGRALRAWGWVSGGAVGEQLLRKGIALLQAGPDGWELAWAYCDLGRL
;
A
#
# COMPACT_ATOMS: atom_id res chain seq x y z
N LEU A 1 26.61 -42.83 -10.01
CA LEU A 1 27.82 -43.02 -9.18
C LEU A 1 28.19 -44.49 -9.07
N LEU A 2 27.30 -45.35 -8.53
CA LEU A 2 27.55 -46.79 -8.48
C LEU A 2 27.87 -47.40 -9.84
N ASP A 3 27.16 -47.00 -10.90
CA ASP A 3 27.41 -47.53 -12.25
C ASP A 3 28.82 -47.14 -12.76
N ALA A 4 29.24 -45.89 -12.55
CA ALA A 4 30.60 -45.45 -12.89
C ALA A 4 31.68 -46.15 -12.05
N PHE A 5 31.39 -46.47 -10.78
CA PHE A 5 32.29 -47.25 -9.93
C PHE A 5 32.43 -48.69 -10.43
N VAL A 6 31.32 -49.33 -10.82
CA VAL A 6 31.28 -50.67 -11.41
C VAL A 6 32.05 -50.70 -12.74
N GLU A 7 31.82 -49.72 -13.61
CA GLU A 7 32.54 -49.60 -14.89
C GLU A 7 34.04 -49.37 -14.67
N GLY A 8 34.42 -48.47 -13.76
CA GLY A 8 35.81 -48.23 -13.40
C GLY A 8 36.51 -49.45 -12.82
N SER A 9 35.83 -50.20 -11.96
CA SER A 9 36.35 -51.46 -11.39
C SER A 9 36.59 -52.51 -12.49
N ARG A 10 35.62 -52.67 -13.41
CA ARG A 10 35.77 -53.57 -14.57
C ARG A 10 36.92 -53.16 -15.47
N ALA A 11 37.09 -51.87 -15.74
CA ALA A 11 38.22 -51.35 -16.51
C ALA A 11 39.57 -51.59 -15.81
N GLY A 12 39.58 -51.63 -14.47
CA GLY A 12 40.73 -51.99 -13.64
C GLY A 12 41.05 -53.48 -13.58
N GLY A 13 40.20 -54.35 -14.16
CA GLY A 13 40.37 -55.80 -14.16
C GLY A 13 39.65 -56.54 -13.04
N ASP A 14 38.81 -55.86 -12.26
CA ASP A 14 37.99 -56.46 -11.21
C ASP A 14 36.67 -57.02 -11.76
N ALA A 15 36.19 -58.09 -11.12
CA ALA A 15 34.86 -58.61 -11.39
C ALA A 15 33.82 -57.75 -10.65
N ALA A 16 32.71 -57.39 -11.30
CA ALA A 16 31.72 -56.51 -10.66
C ALA A 16 30.27 -56.86 -10.98
N VAL A 17 29.43 -56.87 -9.94
CA VAL A 17 27.99 -57.13 -9.99
C VAL A 17 27.21 -55.91 -9.50
N ARG A 18 26.10 -55.61 -10.16
CA ARG A 18 25.21 -54.48 -9.84
C ARG A 18 23.84 -55.01 -9.42
N LEU A 19 23.40 -54.64 -8.23
CA LEU A 19 22.12 -55.03 -7.62
C LEU A 19 21.27 -53.80 -7.33
N GLY A 20 19.96 -53.86 -7.56
CA GLY A 20 19.04 -52.78 -7.22
C GLY A 20 18.02 -53.21 -6.17
N GLY A 21 17.99 -52.51 -5.03
CA GLY A 21 16.89 -52.64 -4.07
C GLY A 21 15.65 -51.95 -4.62
N GLN A 22 14.54 -52.68 -4.76
CA GLN A 22 13.25 -52.08 -5.11
C GLN A 22 12.27 -52.20 -3.95
N TRP A 23 11.48 -51.14 -3.72
CA TRP A 23 10.43 -51.14 -2.69
C TRP A 23 9.44 -52.31 -2.83
N ARG A 24 9.14 -52.73 -4.08
CA ARG A 24 8.23 -53.86 -4.35
C ARG A 24 8.77 -55.18 -3.78
N ASP A 25 10.07 -55.27 -3.60
CA ASP A 25 10.77 -56.47 -3.13
C ASP A 25 10.74 -56.59 -1.61
N ARG A 26 10.32 -55.53 -0.87
CA ARG A 26 10.13 -55.63 0.60
C ARG A 26 9.20 -56.76 1.04
N ARG A 27 8.28 -57.18 0.18
CA ARG A 27 7.30 -58.24 0.46
C ARG A 27 7.77 -59.64 0.01
N GLY A 28 8.91 -59.76 -0.67
CA GLY A 28 9.43 -61.03 -1.18
C GLY A 28 10.95 -61.15 -0.99
N PRO A 29 11.47 -62.14 -0.23
CA PRO A 29 12.86 -62.18 0.21
C PRO A 29 13.92 -62.42 -0.90
N VAL A 30 13.52 -62.66 -2.15
CA VAL A 30 14.37 -63.34 -3.14
C VAL A 30 14.91 -62.43 -4.25
N ALA A 31 14.28 -61.29 -4.56
CA ALA A 31 14.62 -60.52 -5.77
C ALA A 31 16.07 -60.01 -5.80
N LEU A 32 16.56 -59.44 -4.70
CA LEU A 32 17.94 -58.93 -4.60
C LEU A 32 18.98 -60.06 -4.74
N VAL A 33 18.63 -61.25 -4.26
CA VAL A 33 19.54 -62.40 -4.28
C VAL A 33 19.47 -63.12 -5.61
N ASP A 34 18.31 -63.16 -6.27
CA ASP A 34 18.20 -63.61 -7.66
C ASP A 34 19.01 -62.70 -8.60
N ASP A 35 19.05 -61.40 -8.34
CA ASP A 35 19.93 -60.47 -9.07
C ASP A 35 21.41 -60.78 -8.81
N LEU A 36 21.79 -61.08 -7.56
CA LEU A 36 23.15 -61.47 -7.20
C LEU A 36 23.57 -62.78 -7.86
N LEU A 37 22.71 -63.80 -7.80
CA LEU A 37 22.96 -65.10 -8.41
C LEU A 37 23.08 -64.99 -9.92
N ARG A 38 22.21 -64.21 -10.58
CA ARG A 38 22.32 -63.94 -12.02
C ARG A 38 23.60 -63.20 -12.36
N GLY A 39 23.98 -62.20 -11.56
CA GLY A 39 25.22 -61.44 -11.73
C GLY A 39 26.46 -62.31 -11.60
N LEU A 40 26.53 -63.16 -10.57
CA LEU A 40 27.64 -64.09 -10.35
C LEU A 40 27.69 -65.19 -11.43
N ALA A 41 26.53 -65.70 -11.87
CA ALA A 41 26.46 -66.71 -12.92
C ALA A 41 26.83 -66.18 -14.32
N ALA A 42 26.93 -64.86 -14.49
CA ALA A 42 27.47 -64.24 -15.70
C ALA A 42 29.01 -64.09 -15.65
N LEU A 43 29.60 -64.19 -14.46
CA LEU A 43 31.04 -64.01 -14.21
C LEU A 43 31.76 -65.35 -14.00
N ALA A 44 31.04 -66.37 -13.52
CA ALA A 44 31.60 -67.67 -13.20
C ALA A 44 31.71 -68.61 -14.43
N PRO A 45 32.63 -69.59 -14.42
CA PRO A 45 32.70 -70.66 -15.42
C PRO A 45 31.39 -71.47 -15.50
N ASP A 46 31.13 -72.12 -16.65
CA ASP A 46 29.83 -72.73 -16.98
C ASP A 46 29.33 -73.75 -15.93
N ASP A 47 30.21 -74.53 -15.30
CA ASP A 47 29.87 -75.51 -14.27
C ASP A 47 29.37 -74.87 -12.97
N VAL A 48 29.99 -73.75 -12.57
CA VAL A 48 29.59 -72.96 -11.39
C VAL A 48 28.37 -72.10 -11.72
N ALA A 49 28.31 -71.51 -12.92
CA ALA A 49 27.17 -70.75 -13.39
C ALA A 49 25.89 -71.60 -13.46
N GLN A 50 25.99 -72.88 -13.84
CA GLN A 50 24.86 -73.79 -13.87
C GLN A 50 24.30 -74.06 -12.46
N ARG A 51 25.17 -74.21 -11.45
CA ARG A 51 24.75 -74.36 -10.03
C ARG A 51 24.02 -73.13 -9.51
N LEU A 52 24.48 -71.93 -9.88
CA LEU A 52 23.82 -70.67 -9.51
C LEU A 52 22.47 -70.45 -10.21
N ARG A 53 22.29 -70.96 -11.44
CA ARG A 53 21.03 -70.85 -12.21
C ARG A 53 19.97 -71.87 -11.82
N THR A 54 20.29 -72.83 -10.95
CA THR A 54 19.31 -73.77 -10.37
C THR A 54 18.24 -72.97 -9.62
N PRO A 55 16.94 -73.26 -9.77
CA PRO A 55 15.90 -72.46 -9.12
C PRO A 55 15.98 -72.60 -7.60
N TRP A 56 16.47 -71.56 -6.93
CA TRP A 56 16.40 -71.38 -5.47
C TRP A 56 14.99 -70.92 -5.02
N ALA A 57 13.99 -71.15 -5.86
CA ALA A 57 12.63 -70.64 -5.72
C ALA A 57 11.96 -71.18 -4.45
N GLY A 58 11.44 -70.26 -3.62
CA GLY A 58 10.68 -70.58 -2.41
C GLY A 58 11.52 -70.82 -1.15
N VAL A 59 12.84 -70.61 -1.20
CA VAL A 59 13.72 -70.75 -0.04
C VAL A 59 13.63 -69.48 0.82
N ALA A 60 12.84 -69.53 1.90
CA ALA A 60 12.66 -68.41 2.83
C ALA A 60 13.94 -68.10 3.65
N GLU A 61 14.87 -69.06 3.74
CA GLU A 61 16.16 -68.94 4.42
C GLU A 61 17.28 -69.60 3.62
N PRO A 62 18.46 -68.98 3.45
CA PRO A 62 19.56 -69.58 2.72
C PRO A 62 19.97 -70.90 3.35
N THR A 63 19.91 -71.99 2.60
CA THR A 63 20.58 -73.23 2.97
C THR A 63 22.10 -73.02 2.92
N ALA A 64 22.87 -73.76 3.73
CA ALA A 64 24.34 -73.74 3.66
C ALA A 64 24.85 -73.97 2.23
N GLU A 65 24.06 -74.67 1.41
CA GLU A 65 24.29 -74.91 -0.02
C GLU A 65 24.26 -73.64 -0.88
N LEU A 66 23.38 -72.67 -0.59
CA LEU A 66 23.33 -71.38 -1.31
C LEU A 66 24.57 -70.54 -0.99
N ALA A 67 24.94 -70.46 0.29
CA ALA A 67 26.16 -69.76 0.71
C ALA A 67 27.41 -70.41 0.11
N ALA A 68 27.48 -71.75 0.07
CA ALA A 68 28.57 -72.49 -0.57
C ALA A 68 28.61 -72.25 -2.10
N ALA A 69 27.47 -72.27 -2.79
CA ALA A 69 27.41 -72.01 -4.22
C ALA A 69 27.85 -70.58 -4.57
N VAL A 70 27.43 -69.59 -3.78
CA VAL A 70 27.91 -68.20 -3.94
C VAL A 70 29.41 -68.12 -3.66
N ARG A 71 29.91 -68.73 -2.58
CA ARG A 71 31.34 -68.75 -2.26
C ARG A 71 32.17 -69.38 -3.38
N ASP A 72 31.75 -70.51 -3.93
CA ASP A 72 32.39 -71.18 -5.08
C ASP A 72 32.43 -70.24 -6.29
N ALA A 73 31.34 -69.51 -6.55
CA ALA A 73 31.27 -68.53 -7.62
C ALA A 73 32.16 -67.31 -7.40
N VAL A 74 32.25 -66.80 -6.16
CA VAL A 74 33.20 -65.74 -5.80
C VAL A 74 34.63 -66.23 -6.03
N LEU A 75 34.99 -67.43 -5.56
CA LEU A 75 36.32 -68.02 -5.78
C LEU A 75 36.66 -68.19 -7.27
N ALA A 76 35.72 -68.69 -8.07
CA ALA A 76 35.90 -68.92 -9.49
C ALA A 76 35.94 -67.61 -10.30
N SER A 77 35.21 -66.59 -9.86
CA SER A 77 35.18 -65.27 -10.50
C SER A 77 36.33 -64.37 -10.04
N ALA A 78 36.87 -64.58 -8.84
CA ALA A 78 37.87 -63.70 -8.24
C ALA A 78 39.28 -63.91 -8.80
N GLY A 79 39.73 -65.14 -9.11
CA GLY A 79 41.10 -65.33 -9.61
C GLY A 79 42.17 -64.51 -8.85
N ARG A 80 42.90 -63.61 -9.54
CA ARG A 80 43.88 -62.65 -8.97
C ARG A 80 43.32 -61.24 -8.67
N SER A 81 42.02 -60.99 -8.83
CA SER A 81 41.37 -59.67 -8.68
C SER A 81 40.22 -59.68 -7.66
N CYS A 82 39.68 -58.50 -7.34
CA CYS A 82 38.64 -58.33 -6.32
C CYS A 82 37.23 -58.48 -6.94
N LEU A 83 36.28 -59.03 -6.19
CA LEU A 83 34.86 -58.97 -6.55
C LEU A 83 34.22 -57.71 -5.96
N VAL A 84 33.63 -56.87 -6.80
CA VAL A 84 32.87 -55.68 -6.40
C VAL A 84 31.37 -55.96 -6.47
N VAL A 85 30.66 -55.79 -5.35
CA VAL A 85 29.19 -55.88 -5.29
C VAL A 85 28.62 -54.50 -5.01
N ALA A 86 28.03 -53.88 -6.03
CA ALA A 86 27.39 -52.57 -5.92
C ALA A 86 25.89 -52.73 -5.69
N VAL A 87 25.39 -52.31 -4.52
CA VAL A 87 23.99 -52.42 -4.11
C VAL A 87 23.37 -51.03 -4.05
N ASP A 88 22.41 -50.74 -4.93
CA ASP A 88 21.74 -49.44 -4.93
C ASP A 88 20.45 -49.48 -4.13
N ASP A 89 20.20 -48.46 -3.31
CA ASP A 89 19.05 -48.32 -2.42
C ASP A 89 18.86 -49.57 -1.52
N VAL A 90 19.91 -49.99 -0.80
CA VAL A 90 19.91 -51.23 0.02
C VAL A 90 18.81 -51.22 1.09
N ASP A 91 18.41 -50.04 1.57
CA ASP A 91 17.31 -49.84 2.52
C ASP A 91 15.93 -50.23 1.95
N GLN A 92 15.83 -50.38 0.63
CA GLN A 92 14.61 -50.76 -0.08
C GLN A 92 14.47 -52.28 -0.26
N ALA A 93 15.52 -53.07 -0.05
CA ALA A 93 15.51 -54.53 -0.24
C ALA A 93 14.66 -55.31 0.79
N GLY A 94 14.25 -54.64 1.88
CA GLY A 94 13.46 -55.23 2.96
C GLY A 94 14.24 -56.17 3.90
N PRO A 95 13.63 -56.58 5.02
CA PRO A 95 14.29 -57.36 6.06
C PRO A 95 14.91 -58.68 5.56
N GLY A 96 14.13 -59.47 4.81
CA GLY A 96 14.56 -60.78 4.32
C GLY A 96 15.70 -60.71 3.30
N GLY A 97 15.65 -59.74 2.37
CA GLY A 97 16.71 -59.52 1.39
C GLY A 97 18.02 -59.05 2.03
N ALA A 98 17.94 -58.15 3.02
CA ALA A 98 19.12 -57.68 3.75
C ALA A 98 19.76 -58.79 4.59
N ALA A 99 18.95 -59.58 5.31
CA ALA A 99 19.42 -60.73 6.10
C ALA A 99 20.09 -61.80 5.24
N LEU A 100 19.53 -62.08 4.08
CA LEU A 100 20.05 -63.04 3.12
C LEU A 100 21.38 -62.54 2.50
N LEU A 101 21.44 -61.27 2.12
CA LEU A 101 22.66 -60.65 1.61
C LEU A 101 23.78 -60.65 2.67
N HIS A 102 23.48 -60.29 3.92
CA HIS A 102 24.44 -60.33 5.02
C HIS A 102 25.01 -61.73 5.22
N ARG A 103 24.15 -62.76 5.29
CA ARG A 103 24.58 -64.17 5.46
C ARG A 103 25.48 -64.65 4.31
N VAL A 104 25.12 -64.33 3.06
CA VAL A 104 25.89 -64.71 1.88
C VAL A 104 27.26 -64.02 1.85
N LEU A 105 27.32 -62.73 2.18
CA LEU A 105 28.57 -61.98 2.26
C LEU A 105 29.45 -62.42 3.44
N ALA A 106 28.85 -62.76 4.59
CA ALA A 106 29.58 -63.29 5.74
C ALA A 106 30.31 -64.60 5.41
N ALA A 107 29.69 -65.48 4.60
CA ALA A 107 30.30 -66.72 4.11
C ALA A 107 31.48 -66.50 3.14
N CYS A 108 31.65 -65.27 2.63
CA CYS A 108 32.73 -64.85 1.74
C CYS A 108 33.70 -63.87 2.40
N SER A 109 33.66 -63.71 3.72
CA SER A 109 34.43 -62.70 4.46
C SER A 109 35.96 -62.88 4.39
N ASP A 110 36.43 -64.09 4.09
CA ASP A 110 37.85 -64.42 3.88
C ASP A 110 38.31 -64.24 2.42
N LEU A 111 37.41 -63.83 1.52
CA LEU A 111 37.68 -63.64 0.09
C LEU A 111 37.81 -62.15 -0.25
N PRO A 112 38.49 -61.78 -1.35
CA PRO A 112 38.65 -60.39 -1.77
C PRO A 112 37.34 -59.85 -2.34
N VAL A 113 36.39 -59.48 -1.47
CA VAL A 113 35.08 -58.91 -1.82
C VAL A 113 34.95 -57.51 -1.24
N VAL A 114 34.56 -56.55 -2.10
CA VAL A 114 34.22 -55.19 -1.69
C VAL A 114 32.75 -54.94 -1.99
N VAL A 115 32.00 -54.53 -0.97
CA VAL A 115 30.58 -54.18 -1.11
C VAL A 115 30.45 -52.67 -1.01
N VAL A 116 29.83 -52.07 -2.03
CA VAL A 116 29.49 -50.64 -2.04
C VAL A 116 27.98 -50.52 -2.10
N ALA A 117 27.39 -49.98 -1.03
CA ALA A 117 25.95 -49.80 -0.94
C ALA A 117 25.58 -48.31 -0.97
N SER A 118 24.49 -47.96 -1.64
CA SER A 118 23.81 -46.67 -1.45
C SER A 118 22.60 -46.87 -0.54
N LEU A 119 22.34 -45.88 0.31
CA LEU A 119 21.15 -45.82 1.14
C LEU A 119 20.66 -44.39 1.24
N ARG A 120 19.38 -44.23 1.53
CA ARG A 120 18.78 -42.91 1.72
C ARG A 120 18.92 -42.43 3.16
N PRO A 121 19.26 -41.14 3.37
CA PRO A 121 19.14 -40.52 4.69
C PRO A 121 17.72 -40.71 5.23
N GLY A 122 17.60 -41.17 6.47
CA GLY A 122 16.30 -41.29 7.16
C GLY A 122 15.37 -42.39 6.67
N ALA A 123 15.84 -43.34 5.87
CA ALA A 123 15.18 -44.63 5.80
C ALA A 123 15.12 -45.23 7.22
N SER A 124 13.94 -45.13 7.86
CA SER A 124 13.61 -45.59 9.22
C SER A 124 14.37 -46.87 9.60
N VAL A 125 15.16 -46.90 10.69
CA VAL A 125 14.77 -47.03 12.12
C VAL A 125 13.93 -48.28 12.43
N ALA A 126 13.08 -48.70 11.50
CA ALA A 126 12.62 -50.08 11.33
C ALA A 126 13.61 -50.91 10.50
N THR A 127 14.89 -50.54 10.56
CA THR A 127 15.97 -51.34 10.01
C THR A 127 15.91 -52.68 10.73
N ALA A 128 15.54 -53.72 9.98
CA ALA A 128 15.69 -55.08 10.46
C ALA A 128 17.11 -55.20 11.02
N PRO A 129 17.32 -55.73 12.24
CA PRO A 129 18.64 -55.80 12.88
C PRO A 129 19.73 -56.30 11.92
N GLU A 130 19.35 -57.09 10.94
CA GLU A 130 20.18 -57.64 9.87
C GLU A 130 20.76 -56.62 8.87
N LEU A 131 20.09 -55.51 8.58
CA LEU A 131 20.71 -54.41 7.82
C LEU A 131 21.67 -53.61 8.70
N GLY A 132 21.43 -53.53 10.02
CA GLY A 132 22.40 -53.00 10.99
C GLY A 132 23.69 -53.83 11.02
N GLU A 133 23.56 -55.17 11.05
CA GLU A 133 24.67 -56.12 10.97
C GLU A 133 25.43 -56.03 9.64
N LEU A 134 24.73 -55.87 8.51
CA LEU A 134 25.38 -55.67 7.21
C LEU A 134 26.22 -54.38 7.15
N LEU A 135 25.74 -53.33 7.82
CA LEU A 135 26.40 -52.02 7.83
C LEU A 135 27.42 -51.89 8.98
N TYR A 136 27.53 -52.89 9.87
CA TYR A 136 28.46 -52.87 10.99
C TYR A 136 29.90 -52.84 10.49
N GLY A 137 30.69 -51.86 10.93
CA GLY A 137 32.07 -51.65 10.49
C GLY A 137 32.21 -51.05 9.07
N ALA A 138 31.11 -50.67 8.41
CA ALA A 138 31.16 -50.03 7.10
C ALA A 138 31.80 -48.63 7.14
N ARG A 139 32.50 -48.27 6.07
CA ARG A 139 33.01 -46.90 5.87
C ARG A 139 31.94 -46.06 5.19
N TRP A 140 31.55 -44.97 5.85
CA TRP A 140 30.52 -44.06 5.38
C TRP A 140 31.10 -42.94 4.50
N VAL A 141 30.47 -42.70 3.36
CA VAL A 141 30.72 -41.54 2.51
C VAL A 141 29.42 -40.77 2.38
N ALA A 142 29.29 -39.68 3.11
CA ALA A 142 28.13 -38.80 3.01
C ALA A 142 28.20 -38.01 1.68
N LEU A 143 27.13 -38.08 0.89
CA LEU A 143 26.97 -37.26 -0.30
C LEU A 143 26.21 -35.98 0.08
N ASP A 144 26.89 -34.84 -0.05
CA ASP A 144 26.27 -33.52 0.11
C ASP A 144 25.80 -32.95 -1.23
N GLY A 145 25.13 -31.79 -1.17
CA GLY A 145 24.67 -31.09 -2.36
C GLY A 145 25.85 -30.60 -3.22
N LEU A 146 25.61 -30.51 -4.52
CA LEU A 146 26.55 -29.94 -5.49
C LEU A 146 26.85 -28.49 -5.13
N SER A 147 28.12 -28.11 -5.27
CA SER A 147 28.53 -26.71 -5.21
C SER A 147 27.87 -25.90 -6.34
N ARG A 148 27.91 -24.56 -6.24
CA ARG A 148 27.42 -23.67 -7.30
C ARG A 148 28.08 -23.94 -8.66
N SER A 149 29.37 -24.27 -8.66
CA SER A 149 30.12 -24.57 -9.87
C SER A 149 29.67 -25.87 -10.53
N GLU A 150 29.44 -26.92 -9.72
CA GLU A 150 28.94 -28.21 -10.20
C GLU A 150 27.47 -28.12 -10.63
N ALA A 151 26.66 -27.30 -9.95
CA ALA A 151 25.29 -27.01 -10.36
C ALA A 151 25.25 -26.32 -11.74
N ALA A 152 26.17 -25.38 -12.00
CA ALA A 152 26.29 -24.76 -13.32
C ALA A 152 26.64 -25.78 -14.41
N HIS A 153 27.62 -26.66 -14.14
CA HIS A 153 27.99 -27.73 -15.08
C HIS A 153 26.84 -28.71 -15.34
N LEU A 154 26.09 -29.09 -14.30
CA LEU A 154 24.91 -29.95 -14.44
C LEU A 154 23.84 -29.27 -15.30
N PHE A 155 23.61 -27.97 -15.10
CA PHE A 155 22.65 -27.20 -15.87
C PHE A 155 23.06 -27.11 -17.35
N GLU A 156 24.33 -26.83 -17.63
CA GLU A 156 24.89 -26.78 -18.98
C GLU A 156 24.78 -28.14 -19.67
N ALA A 157 25.11 -29.23 -18.98
CA ALA A 157 24.98 -30.59 -19.51
C ALA A 157 23.53 -30.99 -19.82
N ARG A 158 22.54 -30.43 -19.09
CA ARG A 158 21.11 -30.76 -19.27
C ARG A 158 20.38 -29.87 -20.26
N THR A 159 20.75 -28.60 -20.33
CA THR A 159 20.07 -27.60 -21.17
C THR A 159 20.82 -27.30 -22.46
N GLY A 160 22.08 -27.72 -22.59
CA GLY A 160 22.94 -27.46 -23.74
C GLY A 160 23.48 -26.02 -23.80
N ALA A 161 23.13 -25.18 -22.83
CA ALA A 161 23.55 -23.78 -22.74
C ALA A 161 24.01 -23.45 -21.32
N ARG A 162 25.02 -22.60 -21.20
CA ARG A 162 25.53 -22.18 -19.89
C ARG A 162 24.58 -21.13 -19.28
N PRO A 163 23.93 -21.40 -18.13
CA PRO A 163 23.06 -20.43 -17.47
C PRO A 163 23.84 -19.22 -16.94
N SER A 164 23.15 -18.10 -16.74
CA SER A 164 23.73 -16.92 -16.09
C SER A 164 24.09 -17.22 -14.63
N GLU A 165 25.07 -16.51 -14.08
CA GLU A 165 25.51 -16.70 -12.68
C GLU A 165 24.37 -16.44 -11.69
N GLY A 166 23.54 -15.42 -11.95
CA GLY A 166 22.35 -15.12 -11.13
C GLY A 166 21.33 -16.24 -11.13
N LEU A 167 21.10 -16.88 -12.28
CA LEU A 167 20.18 -18.02 -12.39
C LEU A 167 20.72 -19.25 -11.64
N VAL A 168 22.02 -19.55 -11.79
CA VAL A 168 22.67 -20.65 -11.05
C VAL A 168 22.62 -20.42 -9.54
N ALA A 169 22.92 -19.20 -9.10
CA ALA A 169 22.90 -18.84 -7.68
C ALA A 169 21.50 -19.07 -7.08
N GLU A 170 20.46 -18.68 -7.81
CA GLU A 170 19.07 -18.83 -7.37
C GLU A 170 18.61 -20.29 -7.38
N CYS A 171 18.88 -21.04 -8.45
CA CYS A 171 18.63 -22.48 -8.51
C CYS A 171 19.36 -23.24 -7.40
N HIS A 172 20.62 -22.91 -7.13
CA HIS A 172 21.40 -23.50 -6.05
C HIS A 172 20.81 -23.15 -4.68
N ARG A 173 20.38 -21.89 -4.46
CA ARG A 173 19.73 -21.46 -3.21
C ARG A 173 18.44 -22.24 -2.95
N LEU A 174 17.59 -22.38 -3.96
CA LEU A 174 16.29 -23.08 -3.85
C LEU A 174 16.43 -24.59 -3.66
N SER A 175 17.46 -25.20 -4.28
CA SER A 175 17.72 -26.64 -4.21
C SER A 175 18.70 -27.05 -3.11
N ALA A 176 19.41 -26.10 -2.48
CA ALA A 176 20.58 -26.35 -1.63
C ALA A 176 21.59 -27.36 -2.25
N GLY A 177 21.80 -27.27 -3.57
CA GLY A 177 22.70 -28.15 -4.32
C GLY A 177 22.15 -29.56 -4.58
N ASN A 178 20.90 -29.86 -4.23
CA ASN A 178 20.33 -31.20 -4.43
C ASN A 178 20.28 -31.56 -5.94
N PRO A 179 20.99 -32.59 -6.40
CA PRO A 179 21.06 -32.94 -7.83
C PRO A 179 19.68 -33.22 -8.45
N PHE A 180 18.78 -33.89 -7.71
CA PHE A 180 17.43 -34.19 -8.20
C PHE A 180 16.63 -32.89 -8.44
N LEU A 181 16.62 -31.98 -7.47
CA LEU A 181 15.92 -30.70 -7.61
C LEU A 181 16.55 -29.82 -8.70
N LEU A 182 17.88 -29.84 -8.84
CA LEU A 182 18.58 -29.11 -9.90
C LEU A 182 18.25 -29.63 -11.30
N VAL A 183 18.13 -30.95 -11.48
CA VAL A 183 17.70 -31.54 -12.76
C VAL A 183 16.27 -31.13 -13.10
N GLU A 184 15.36 -31.20 -12.13
CA GLU A 184 13.96 -30.80 -12.31
C GLU A 184 13.82 -29.29 -12.59
N LEU A 185 14.60 -28.46 -11.90
CA LEU A 185 14.68 -27.03 -12.19
C LEU A 185 15.27 -26.74 -13.58
N ALA A 186 16.30 -27.47 -14.00
CA ALA A 186 16.90 -27.31 -15.33
C ALA A 186 15.90 -27.69 -16.43
N ALA A 187 15.19 -28.81 -16.27
CA ALA A 187 14.13 -29.23 -17.19
C ALA A 187 12.98 -28.21 -17.21
N TRP A 188 12.58 -27.71 -16.03
CA TRP A 188 11.58 -26.67 -15.93
C TRP A 188 12.02 -25.43 -16.71
N VAL A 189 13.20 -24.86 -16.41
CA VAL A 189 13.77 -23.68 -17.09
C VAL A 189 13.83 -23.85 -18.61
N ALA A 190 14.31 -25.00 -19.09
CA ALA A 190 14.39 -25.30 -20.53
C ALA A 190 13.02 -25.31 -21.23
N ALA A 191 11.94 -25.65 -20.51
CA ALA A 191 10.57 -25.63 -21.03
C ALA A 191 9.92 -24.23 -21.04
N GLY A 192 10.62 -23.18 -20.60
CA GLY A 192 10.10 -21.80 -20.56
C GLY A 192 10.10 -21.09 -21.91
N PRO A 193 9.32 -20.00 -22.06
CA PRO A 193 9.33 -19.17 -23.27
C PRO A 193 10.75 -18.69 -23.59
N GLN A 194 11.22 -18.97 -24.82
CA GLN A 194 12.57 -18.63 -25.32
C GLN A 194 13.78 -19.17 -24.53
N GLY A 195 13.59 -20.12 -23.61
CA GLY A 195 14.71 -20.73 -22.87
C GLY A 195 15.40 -19.80 -21.86
N THR A 196 14.83 -18.63 -21.56
CA THR A 196 15.40 -17.63 -20.65
C THR A 196 14.41 -17.27 -19.57
N ARG A 197 14.39 -18.04 -18.49
CA ARG A 197 13.69 -17.64 -17.25
C ARG A 197 14.56 -16.77 -16.38
N THR A 198 13.98 -15.74 -15.76
CA THR A 198 14.72 -14.85 -14.86
C THR A 198 14.85 -15.47 -13.45
N PRO A 199 15.81 -15.00 -12.62
CA PRO A 199 15.88 -15.39 -11.22
C PRO A 199 14.59 -15.11 -10.42
N GLU A 200 13.84 -14.06 -10.76
CA GLU A 200 12.51 -13.78 -10.16
C GLU A 200 11.50 -14.87 -10.47
N GLU A 201 11.42 -15.30 -11.73
CA GLU A 201 10.49 -16.38 -12.13
C GLU A 201 10.86 -17.70 -11.48
N VAL A 202 12.16 -17.97 -11.30
CA VAL A 202 12.67 -19.18 -10.64
C VAL A 202 12.34 -19.18 -9.15
N ARG A 203 12.35 -18.02 -8.47
CA ARG A 203 11.90 -17.90 -7.08
C ARG A 203 10.45 -18.35 -6.88
N ALA A 204 9.61 -18.12 -7.88
CA ALA A 204 8.20 -18.51 -7.87
C ALA A 204 7.93 -19.88 -8.51
N ALA A 205 8.97 -20.68 -8.80
CA ALA A 205 8.81 -21.94 -9.51
C ALA A 205 7.95 -22.95 -8.74
N VAL A 206 7.06 -23.61 -9.49
CA VAL A 206 6.19 -24.70 -9.01
C VAL A 206 6.42 -25.93 -9.86
N LEU A 207 6.83 -27.04 -9.24
CA LEU A 207 7.18 -28.29 -9.93
C LEU A 207 6.32 -29.46 -9.41
N PRO A 208 5.11 -29.68 -9.95
CA PRO A 208 4.16 -30.68 -9.43
C PRO A 208 4.74 -32.10 -9.31
N GLN A 209 5.62 -32.49 -10.24
CA GLN A 209 6.29 -33.79 -10.24
C GLN A 209 7.24 -33.97 -9.04
N VAL A 210 7.86 -32.89 -8.56
CA VAL A 210 8.69 -32.90 -7.34
C VAL A 210 7.79 -33.11 -6.13
N ALA A 211 6.68 -32.37 -6.03
CA ALA A 211 5.72 -32.56 -4.94
C ALA A 211 5.20 -34.00 -4.88
N GLN A 212 4.75 -34.55 -6.02
CA GLN A 212 4.24 -35.92 -6.09
C GLN A 212 5.28 -36.95 -5.64
N ARG A 213 6.54 -36.77 -6.02
CA ARG A 213 7.62 -37.70 -5.64
C ARG A 213 7.99 -37.61 -4.16
N ILE A 214 8.06 -36.41 -3.60
CA ILE A 214 8.36 -36.19 -2.18
C ILE A 214 7.21 -36.70 -1.32
N LEU A 215 5.97 -36.30 -1.61
CA LEU A 215 4.79 -36.73 -0.85
C LEU A 215 4.59 -38.24 -0.94
N GLY A 216 4.76 -38.83 -2.14
CA GLY A 216 4.69 -40.27 -2.31
C GLY A 216 5.82 -41.03 -1.60
N TRP A 217 6.93 -40.36 -1.23
CA TRP A 217 7.97 -40.94 -0.38
C TRP A 217 7.61 -40.80 1.09
N VAL A 218 7.17 -39.61 1.53
CA VAL A 218 6.73 -39.35 2.91
C VAL A 218 5.61 -40.30 3.32
N ASP A 219 4.58 -40.46 2.49
CA ASP A 219 3.43 -41.35 2.71
C ASP A 219 3.83 -42.83 2.95
N ARG A 220 4.99 -43.25 2.45
CA ARG A 220 5.49 -44.63 2.61
C ARG A 220 6.26 -44.85 3.91
N VAL A 221 6.75 -43.78 4.53
CA VAL A 221 7.58 -43.85 5.74
C VAL A 221 6.71 -43.59 6.96
N ASP A 222 5.90 -42.53 6.93
CA ASP A 222 5.05 -42.11 8.04
C ASP A 222 3.84 -41.33 7.51
N ALA A 223 2.63 -41.74 7.92
CA ALA A 223 1.39 -41.12 7.45
C ALA A 223 1.15 -39.73 8.05
N ASP A 224 1.70 -39.45 9.24
CA ASP A 224 1.55 -38.17 9.94
C ASP A 224 2.53 -37.12 9.41
N ALA A 225 3.70 -37.54 8.93
CA ALA A 225 4.73 -36.68 8.34
C ALA A 225 4.21 -35.88 7.13
N ARG A 226 3.25 -36.43 6.37
CA ARG A 226 2.64 -35.73 5.23
C ARG A 226 1.96 -34.43 5.66
N GLY A 227 1.14 -34.48 6.71
CA GLY A 227 0.39 -33.31 7.20
C GLY A 227 1.32 -32.19 7.67
N LEU A 228 2.43 -32.54 8.33
CA LEU A 228 3.43 -31.56 8.77
C LEU A 228 4.17 -30.91 7.60
N VAL A 229 4.52 -31.67 6.56
CA VAL A 229 5.17 -31.14 5.35
C VAL A 229 4.27 -30.15 4.62
N GLU A 230 2.98 -30.45 4.50
CA GLU A 230 2.00 -29.56 3.89
C GLU A 230 1.84 -28.26 4.71
N VAL A 231 1.73 -28.34 6.04
CA VAL A 231 1.69 -27.16 6.92
C VAL A 231 2.96 -26.32 6.80
N LEU A 232 4.14 -26.95 6.88
CA LEU A 232 5.45 -26.30 6.76
C LEU A 232 5.64 -25.56 5.44
N SER A 233 4.95 -26.00 4.37
CA SER A 233 5.01 -25.34 3.07
C SER A 233 4.21 -24.04 2.98
N LEU A 234 3.27 -23.82 3.92
CA LEU A 234 2.31 -22.72 3.93
C LEU A 234 2.60 -21.65 5.00
N VAL A 235 3.40 -21.98 6.00
CA VAL A 235 3.74 -21.07 7.11
C VAL A 235 5.21 -20.65 7.02
N ASP A 236 5.45 -19.34 7.05
CA ASP A 236 6.80 -18.80 7.09
C ASP A 236 7.29 -18.66 8.54
N ARG A 237 8.26 -19.50 8.90
CA ARG A 237 8.88 -19.54 10.23
C ARG A 237 9.62 -18.27 10.65
N HIS A 238 9.97 -17.36 9.72
CA HIS A 238 10.60 -16.09 10.09
C HIS A 238 9.64 -15.16 10.87
N ARG A 239 8.37 -15.56 11.02
CA ARG A 239 7.30 -14.84 11.70
C ARG A 239 6.66 -15.65 12.85
N GLY A 240 7.49 -16.27 13.70
CA GLY A 240 7.04 -16.82 14.99
C GLY A 240 6.39 -18.23 14.96
N THR A 241 6.67 -19.03 13.92
CA THR A 241 6.22 -20.43 13.88
C THR A 241 7.15 -21.33 14.71
N ASP A 242 6.65 -21.82 15.85
CA ASP A 242 7.32 -22.81 16.69
C ASP A 242 6.76 -24.21 16.49
N THR A 243 7.42 -25.23 17.04
CA THR A 243 6.94 -26.62 16.98
C THR A 243 5.52 -26.76 17.51
N SER A 244 5.14 -26.00 18.54
CA SER A 244 3.77 -25.98 19.09
C SER A 244 2.73 -25.47 18.09
N MET A 245 3.08 -24.48 17.26
CA MET A 245 2.22 -24.01 16.17
C MET A 245 2.07 -25.09 15.09
N LEU A 246 3.16 -25.76 14.71
CA LEU A 246 3.13 -26.85 13.73
C LEU A 246 2.28 -28.04 14.21
N THR A 247 2.38 -28.42 15.48
CA THR A 247 1.57 -29.50 16.06
C THR A 247 0.08 -29.14 16.00
N SER A 248 -0.26 -27.90 16.40
CA SER A 248 -1.64 -27.41 16.39
C SER A 248 -2.23 -27.35 14.98
N LEU A 249 -1.46 -26.86 13.99
CA LEU A 249 -1.94 -26.70 12.61
C LEU A 249 -2.05 -28.02 11.85
N SER A 250 -1.22 -29.01 12.19
CA SER A 250 -1.31 -30.36 11.63
C SER A 250 -2.37 -31.24 12.28
N GLY A 251 -2.96 -30.81 13.40
CA GLY A 251 -3.94 -31.59 14.16
C GLY A 251 -3.33 -32.81 14.89
N LEU A 252 -2.01 -32.86 14.99
CA LEU A 252 -1.27 -33.93 15.67
C LEU A 252 -1.03 -33.58 17.13
N ASP A 253 -1.01 -34.58 18.00
CA ASP A 253 -0.47 -34.41 19.35
C ASP A 253 1.05 -34.21 19.30
N GLN A 254 1.60 -33.66 20.39
CA GLN A 254 3.00 -33.28 20.46
C GLN A 254 3.96 -34.46 20.22
N HIS A 255 3.62 -35.66 20.70
CA HIS A 255 4.49 -36.82 20.57
C HIS A 255 4.56 -37.31 19.12
N ARG A 256 3.41 -37.43 18.46
CA ARG A 256 3.33 -37.80 17.04
C ARG A 256 4.00 -36.78 16.14
N ALA A 257 3.79 -35.49 16.42
CA ALA A 257 4.40 -34.44 15.63
C ALA A 257 5.93 -34.42 15.75
N LEU A 258 6.49 -34.59 16.96
CA LEU A 258 7.94 -34.69 17.16
C LEU A 258 8.53 -35.94 16.49
N GLY A 259 7.85 -37.08 16.58
CA GLY A 259 8.27 -38.31 15.88
C GLY A 259 8.29 -38.13 14.36
N ALA A 260 7.26 -37.51 13.80
CA ALA A 260 7.19 -37.22 12.37
C ALA A 260 8.23 -36.16 11.93
N LEU A 261 8.52 -35.15 12.75
CA LEU A 261 9.61 -34.20 12.48
C LEU A 261 10.99 -34.86 12.50
N ASP A 262 11.25 -35.80 13.43
CA ASP A 262 12.49 -36.60 13.43
C ASP A 262 12.64 -37.40 12.13
N VAL A 263 11.56 -38.05 11.69
CA VAL A 263 11.54 -38.75 10.39
C VAL A 263 11.88 -37.80 9.24
N LEU A 264 11.24 -36.63 9.17
CA LEU A 264 11.47 -35.64 8.10
C LEU A 264 12.89 -35.05 8.15
N ALA A 265 13.46 -34.85 9.33
CA ALA A 265 14.81 -34.33 9.52
C ALA A 265 15.84 -35.36 9.06
N ARG A 266 15.66 -36.63 9.43
CA ARG A 266 16.50 -37.72 8.93
C ARG A 266 16.38 -37.90 7.41
N MET A 267 15.18 -37.73 6.85
CA MET A 267 14.96 -37.70 5.39
C MET A 267 15.59 -36.48 4.70
N ARG A 268 16.18 -35.55 5.47
CA ARG A 268 16.73 -34.25 5.02
C ARG A 268 15.72 -33.39 4.26
N ILE A 269 14.42 -33.59 4.51
CA ILE A 269 13.34 -32.73 3.99
C ILE A 269 13.28 -31.45 4.83
N VAL A 270 13.43 -31.60 6.14
CA VAL A 270 13.56 -30.46 7.07
C VAL A 270 14.97 -30.34 7.63
N THR A 271 15.31 -29.18 8.19
CA THR A 271 16.55 -29.00 8.95
C THR A 271 16.47 -29.69 10.31
N ASP A 272 17.64 -30.15 10.77
CA ASP A 272 17.85 -30.65 12.13
C ASP A 272 18.52 -29.53 12.94
N ASP A 273 17.72 -28.55 13.37
CA ASP A 273 18.13 -27.35 14.09
C ASP A 273 16.98 -26.89 15.00
N ASP A 274 17.19 -25.91 15.88
CA ASP A 274 16.17 -25.33 16.76
C ASP A 274 14.97 -24.78 15.96
N ALA A 275 15.20 -24.41 14.70
CA ALA A 275 14.15 -24.03 13.77
C ALA A 275 13.71 -25.23 12.89
N VAL A 276 12.40 -25.50 12.93
CA VAL A 276 11.50 -26.29 12.06
C VAL A 276 11.36 -25.83 10.59
N VAL A 277 12.11 -26.31 9.59
CA VAL A 277 12.15 -25.64 8.27
C VAL A 277 12.31 -26.59 7.11
N LEU A 278 11.71 -26.27 5.96
CA LEU A 278 12.05 -26.96 4.72
C LEU A 278 13.50 -26.66 4.32
N ARG A 279 14.34 -27.70 4.32
CA ARG A 279 15.77 -27.60 3.95
C ARG A 279 15.96 -27.02 2.55
N HIS A 280 15.00 -27.28 1.68
CA HIS A 280 15.00 -26.88 0.28
C HIS A 280 13.87 -25.87 0.04
N PRO A 281 14.17 -24.56 -0.09
CA PRO A 281 13.13 -23.54 -0.26
C PRO A 281 12.21 -23.77 -1.47
N LEU A 282 12.68 -24.46 -2.52
CA LEU A 282 11.85 -24.85 -3.67
C LEU A 282 10.60 -25.63 -3.27
N LEU A 283 10.71 -26.43 -2.21
CA LEU A 283 9.63 -27.28 -1.73
C LEU A 283 8.46 -26.45 -1.19
N SER A 284 8.68 -25.23 -0.68
CA SER A 284 7.58 -24.42 -0.13
C SER A 284 6.49 -24.16 -1.16
N ASN A 285 6.85 -23.54 -2.29
CA ASN A 285 5.89 -23.22 -3.36
C ASN A 285 5.33 -24.49 -4.01
N THR A 286 6.20 -25.47 -4.23
CA THR A 286 5.84 -26.70 -4.93
C THR A 286 4.87 -27.57 -4.14
N LEU A 287 5.09 -27.71 -2.83
CA LEU A 287 4.18 -28.46 -1.96
C LEU A 287 2.90 -27.67 -1.68
N ALA A 288 2.99 -26.36 -1.43
CA ALA A 288 1.82 -25.50 -1.25
C ALA A 288 0.87 -25.52 -2.45
N ALA A 289 1.41 -25.59 -3.68
CA ALA A 289 0.61 -25.71 -4.90
C ALA A 289 -0.05 -27.09 -5.08
N SER A 290 0.50 -28.14 -4.45
CA SER A 290 -0.09 -29.48 -4.46
C SER A 290 -1.20 -29.65 -3.41
N THR A 291 -1.28 -28.75 -2.43
CA THR A 291 -2.34 -28.72 -1.42
C THR A 291 -3.61 -28.08 -2.01
N THR A 292 -4.77 -28.66 -1.71
CA THR A 292 -6.05 -28.09 -2.17
C THR A 292 -6.28 -26.68 -1.61
N LEU A 293 -6.96 -25.82 -2.37
CA LEU A 293 -7.28 -24.45 -1.92
C LEU A 293 -8.01 -24.44 -0.56
N VAL A 294 -8.91 -25.41 -0.33
CA VAL A 294 -9.65 -25.55 0.93
C VAL A 294 -8.70 -25.82 2.11
N ALA A 295 -7.78 -26.78 1.96
CA ALA A 295 -6.82 -27.10 3.01
C ALA A 295 -5.84 -25.93 3.26
N ARG A 296 -5.40 -25.23 2.21
CA ARG A 296 -4.57 -24.03 2.36
C ARG A 296 -5.27 -22.94 3.16
N ASN A 297 -6.52 -22.63 2.80
CA ASN A 297 -7.30 -21.62 3.52
C ASN A 297 -7.49 -22.02 4.99
N ALA A 298 -7.75 -23.30 5.28
CA ALA A 298 -7.86 -23.79 6.65
C ALA A 298 -6.58 -23.56 7.47
N VAL A 299 -5.40 -23.84 6.90
CA VAL A 299 -4.11 -23.60 7.56
C VAL A 299 -3.85 -22.10 7.77
N HIS A 300 -4.06 -21.25 6.76
CA HIS A 300 -3.84 -19.81 6.91
C HIS A 300 -4.79 -19.19 7.94
N LEU A 301 -6.06 -19.57 7.97
CA LEU A 301 -7.01 -19.08 8.97
C LEU A 301 -6.66 -19.57 10.38
N ALA A 302 -6.30 -20.84 10.54
CA ALA A 302 -5.87 -21.38 11.83
C ALA A 302 -4.56 -20.72 12.32
N ALA A 303 -3.61 -20.46 11.42
CA ALA A 303 -2.38 -19.75 11.73
C ALA A 303 -2.64 -18.31 12.18
N ALA A 304 -3.50 -17.57 11.46
CA ALA A 304 -3.89 -16.21 11.82
C ALA A 304 -4.55 -16.16 13.21
N THR A 305 -5.50 -17.05 13.49
CA THR A 305 -6.16 -17.14 14.80
C THR A 305 -5.15 -17.42 15.91
N ARG A 306 -4.21 -18.35 15.70
CA ARG A 306 -3.23 -18.71 16.71
C ARG A 306 -2.23 -17.59 16.99
N LEU A 307 -1.78 -16.89 15.95
CA LEU A 307 -0.92 -15.71 16.09
C LEU A 307 -1.63 -14.58 16.82
N TYR A 308 -2.92 -14.39 16.56
CA TYR A 308 -3.76 -13.43 17.29
C TYR A 308 -3.88 -13.77 18.77
N GLU A 309 -4.18 -15.02 19.13
CA GLU A 309 -4.28 -15.49 20.52
C GLU A 309 -2.97 -15.28 21.31
N ARG A 310 -1.82 -15.34 20.64
CA ARG A 310 -0.49 -15.14 21.24
C ARG A 310 -0.05 -13.67 21.28
N GLY A 311 -0.85 -12.74 20.74
CA GLY A 311 -0.49 -11.32 20.67
C GLY A 311 0.70 -11.03 19.74
N ALA A 312 0.84 -11.80 18.66
CA ALA A 312 1.90 -11.59 17.67
C ALA A 312 1.77 -10.24 16.93
N PRO A 313 2.85 -9.76 16.27
CA PRO A 313 2.80 -8.58 15.41
C PRO A 313 1.68 -8.63 14.36
N GLY A 314 1.03 -7.48 14.12
CA GLY A 314 -0.16 -7.39 13.28
C GLY A 314 0.08 -7.71 11.81
N ASP A 315 1.27 -7.40 11.28
CA ASP A 315 1.68 -7.71 9.90
C ASP A 315 1.80 -9.23 9.68
N TRP A 316 2.24 -9.98 10.69
CA TRP A 316 2.34 -11.45 10.62
C TRP A 316 0.96 -12.09 10.48
N ILE A 317 0.01 -11.60 11.29
CA ILE A 317 -1.37 -12.05 11.24
C ILE A 317 -2.01 -11.65 9.90
N ALA A 318 -1.80 -10.41 9.45
CA ALA A 318 -2.36 -9.88 8.22
C ALA A 318 -1.91 -10.63 6.96
N ASP A 319 -0.63 -11.06 6.88
CA ASP A 319 -0.13 -11.87 5.77
C ASP A 319 -0.89 -13.20 5.62
N HIS A 320 -1.21 -13.87 6.74
CA HIS A 320 -2.03 -15.09 6.71
C HIS A 320 -3.49 -14.80 6.34
N LEU A 321 -4.08 -13.71 6.84
CA LEU A 321 -5.45 -13.31 6.49
C LEU A 321 -5.60 -13.00 5.00
N VAL A 322 -4.61 -12.32 4.40
CA VAL A 322 -4.57 -12.00 2.96
C VAL A 322 -4.39 -13.25 2.11
N ALA A 323 -3.58 -14.22 2.56
CA ALA A 323 -3.32 -15.46 1.82
C ALA A 323 -4.56 -16.38 1.72
N SER A 324 -5.54 -16.19 2.60
CA SER A 324 -6.82 -16.91 2.54
C SER A 324 -7.79 -16.26 1.56
N THR A 325 -8.42 -17.06 0.71
CA THR A 325 -9.53 -16.61 -0.14
C THR A 325 -10.88 -16.66 0.59
N VAL A 326 -10.92 -17.30 1.77
CA VAL A 326 -12.11 -17.40 2.62
C VAL A 326 -12.08 -16.25 3.63
N PRO A 327 -13.20 -15.50 3.79
CA PRO A 327 -13.28 -14.45 4.79
C PRO A 327 -12.92 -14.98 6.19
N PRO A 328 -12.09 -14.26 6.96
CA PRO A 328 -11.73 -14.66 8.31
C PRO A 328 -12.95 -14.76 9.24
N VAL A 329 -12.87 -15.65 10.22
CA VAL A 329 -13.89 -15.78 11.26
C VAL A 329 -13.44 -15.01 12.50
N GLY A 330 -14.15 -13.93 12.83
CA GLY A 330 -13.98 -13.16 14.06
C GLY A 330 -13.91 -11.64 13.85
N GLU A 331 -14.52 -10.88 14.76
CA GLU A 331 -14.58 -9.40 14.69
C GLU A 331 -13.19 -8.74 14.76
N TRP A 332 -12.17 -9.47 15.22
CA TRP A 332 -10.81 -8.95 15.38
C TRP A 332 -10.05 -8.78 14.06
N SER A 333 -10.40 -9.51 13.00
CA SER A 333 -9.59 -9.60 11.78
C SER A 333 -9.55 -8.29 11.00
N ALA A 334 -10.67 -7.59 10.89
CA ALA A 334 -10.74 -6.28 10.23
C ALA A 334 -9.85 -5.25 10.93
N GLY A 335 -9.93 -5.18 12.27
CA GLY A 335 -9.09 -4.31 13.06
C GLY A 335 -7.59 -4.60 12.94
N VAL A 336 -7.20 -5.88 12.84
CA VAL A 336 -5.79 -6.26 12.61
C VAL A 336 -5.32 -5.82 11.21
N LEU A 337 -6.12 -6.05 10.17
CA LEU A 337 -5.79 -5.65 8.80
C LEU A 337 -5.66 -4.12 8.67
N LEU A 338 -6.56 -3.36 9.29
CA LEU A 338 -6.49 -1.89 9.33
C LEU A 338 -5.22 -1.39 10.02
N ARG A 339 -4.86 -1.97 11.18
CA ARG A 339 -3.63 -1.61 11.88
C ARG A 339 -2.37 -1.99 11.09
N ALA A 340 -2.37 -3.17 10.47
CA ALA A 340 -1.26 -3.63 9.64
C ALA A 340 -1.08 -2.73 8.41
N ALA A 341 -2.18 -2.30 7.77
CA ALA A 341 -2.13 -1.36 6.66
C ALA A 341 -1.49 -0.02 7.04
N ARG A 342 -1.85 0.54 8.20
CA ARG A 342 -1.30 1.81 8.69
C ARG A 342 0.17 1.71 9.12
N ALA A 343 0.62 0.52 9.50
CA ALA A 343 2.00 0.24 9.90
C ALA A 343 2.88 -0.27 8.74
N ALA A 344 2.32 -0.47 7.54
CA ALA A 344 3.05 -1.01 6.41
C ALA A 344 4.06 0.02 5.88
N ASP A 345 5.31 -0.43 5.66
CA ASP A 345 6.37 0.41 5.09
C ASP A 345 6.14 0.71 3.60
N ARG A 346 5.43 -0.20 2.91
CA ARG A 346 5.17 -0.14 1.48
C ARG A 346 3.69 0.07 1.22
N ASP A 347 3.38 1.01 0.34
CA ASP A 347 2.00 1.28 -0.07
C ASP A 347 1.34 0.05 -0.74
N GLU A 348 2.10 -0.83 -1.42
CA GLU A 348 1.53 -2.06 -2.01
C GLU A 348 1.04 -3.04 -0.94
N ASP A 349 1.76 -3.15 0.19
CA ASP A 349 1.33 -3.98 1.31
C ASP A 349 0.12 -3.37 2.01
N ALA A 350 0.12 -2.04 2.19
CA ALA A 350 -1.03 -1.33 2.74
C ALA A 350 -2.30 -1.55 1.89
N VAL A 351 -2.19 -1.44 0.56
CA VAL A 351 -3.30 -1.74 -0.38
C VAL A 351 -3.77 -3.18 -0.21
N ARG A 352 -2.85 -4.15 -0.17
CA ARG A 352 -3.17 -5.57 -0.02
C ARG A 352 -3.92 -5.86 1.29
N TYR A 353 -3.50 -5.25 2.40
CA TYR A 353 -4.18 -5.38 3.69
C TYR A 353 -5.55 -4.67 3.71
N LEU A 354 -5.66 -3.46 3.13
CA LEU A 354 -6.92 -2.72 3.08
C LEU A 354 -7.96 -3.39 2.17
N GLU A 355 -7.55 -3.99 1.05
CA GLU A 355 -8.45 -4.77 0.21
C GLU A 355 -9.02 -5.99 0.96
N ALA A 356 -8.19 -6.66 1.77
CA ALA A 356 -8.66 -7.72 2.66
C ALA A 356 -9.58 -7.18 3.77
N ALA A 357 -9.27 -5.99 4.32
CA ALA A 357 -10.10 -5.33 5.33
C ALA A 357 -11.50 -4.99 4.77
N VAL A 358 -11.59 -4.43 3.57
CA VAL A 358 -12.87 -4.10 2.90
C VAL A 358 -13.73 -5.35 2.66
N ARG A 359 -13.11 -6.50 2.35
CA ARG A 359 -13.84 -7.77 2.17
C ARG A 359 -14.34 -8.36 3.48
N THR A 360 -13.65 -8.08 4.60
CA THR A 360 -13.89 -8.73 5.89
C THR A 360 -14.73 -7.88 6.84
N ALA A 361 -14.55 -6.57 6.81
CA ALA A 361 -15.21 -5.63 7.71
C ALA A 361 -16.70 -5.47 7.38
N SER A 362 -17.48 -5.02 8.36
CA SER A 362 -18.88 -4.65 8.20
C SER A 362 -19.18 -3.28 8.82
N GLY A 363 -20.31 -2.68 8.45
CA GLY A 363 -20.72 -1.35 8.94
C GLY A 363 -19.62 -0.28 8.78
N ASP A 364 -19.45 0.53 9.81
CA ASP A 364 -18.54 1.67 9.85
C ASP A 364 -17.08 1.26 9.56
N GLU A 365 -16.61 0.09 10.03
CA GLU A 365 -15.24 -0.36 9.80
C GLU A 365 -14.96 -0.59 8.31
N ARG A 366 -15.96 -1.11 7.58
CA ARG A 366 -15.87 -1.28 6.13
C ARG A 366 -15.82 0.07 5.42
N GLY A 367 -16.58 1.04 5.90
CA GLY A 367 -16.53 2.42 5.43
C GLY A 367 -15.13 3.01 5.54
N HIS A 368 -14.54 2.95 6.75
CA HIS A 368 -13.18 3.44 7.00
C HIS A 368 -12.13 2.73 6.14
N ALA A 369 -12.16 1.39 6.06
CA ALA A 369 -11.25 0.62 5.22
C ALA A 369 -11.33 1.02 3.74
N CYS A 370 -12.55 1.28 3.25
CA CYS A 370 -12.79 1.70 1.87
C CYS A 370 -12.20 3.09 1.58
N LEU A 371 -12.42 4.03 2.49
CA LEU A 371 -11.90 5.39 2.37
C LEU A 371 -10.37 5.43 2.42
N GLU A 372 -9.74 4.70 3.35
CA GLU A 372 -8.27 4.59 3.43
C GLU A 372 -7.68 3.91 2.18
N LEU A 373 -8.35 2.87 1.66
CA LEU A 373 -7.92 2.19 0.43
C LEU A 373 -7.88 3.16 -0.77
N VAL A 374 -8.94 3.96 -0.91
CA VAL A 374 -9.03 4.96 -1.98
C VAL A 374 -7.95 6.04 -1.83
N ASP A 375 -7.65 6.49 -0.60
CA ASP A 375 -6.60 7.49 -0.36
C ASP A 375 -5.22 6.99 -0.80
N ILE A 376 -4.86 5.74 -0.47
CA ILE A 376 -3.58 5.17 -0.90
C ILE A 376 -3.55 4.97 -2.43
N LYS A 377 -4.63 4.45 -3.02
CA LYS A 377 -4.71 4.25 -4.47
C LYS A 377 -4.59 5.57 -5.25
N LEU A 378 -5.28 6.63 -4.81
CA LEU A 378 -5.19 7.96 -5.43
C LEU A 378 -3.78 8.57 -5.35
N ARG A 379 -3.04 8.27 -4.27
CA ARG A 379 -1.65 8.72 -4.10
C ARG A 379 -0.67 7.95 -4.99
N LEU A 380 -0.90 6.65 -5.19
CA LEU A 380 -0.08 5.80 -6.06
C LEU A 380 -0.32 6.09 -7.54
N ASP A 381 -1.58 6.10 -7.96
CA ASP A 381 -2.01 6.35 -9.33
C ASP A 381 -3.36 7.08 -9.32
N ARG A 382 -3.34 8.33 -9.80
CA ARG A 382 -4.52 9.19 -9.81
C ARG A 382 -5.67 8.61 -10.63
N VAL A 383 -5.38 8.03 -11.80
CA VAL A 383 -6.42 7.53 -12.73
C VAL A 383 -6.99 6.23 -12.20
N ALA A 384 -6.13 5.27 -11.86
CA ALA A 384 -6.57 3.99 -11.30
C ALA A 384 -7.25 4.16 -9.92
N GLY A 385 -6.80 5.14 -9.13
CA GLY A 385 -7.42 5.53 -7.86
C GLY A 385 -8.82 6.11 -8.04
N LEU A 386 -9.03 6.99 -9.03
CA LEU A 386 -10.36 7.50 -9.39
C LEU A 386 -11.29 6.37 -9.85
N ASP A 387 -10.79 5.45 -10.67
CA ASP A 387 -11.56 4.27 -11.10
C ASP A 387 -11.99 3.42 -9.90
N SER A 388 -11.08 3.19 -8.97
CA SER A 388 -11.37 2.46 -7.72
C SER A 388 -12.37 3.21 -6.84
N ALA A 389 -12.28 4.54 -6.74
CA ALA A 389 -13.21 5.36 -5.95
C ALA A 389 -14.63 5.31 -6.53
N VAL A 390 -14.77 5.41 -7.85
CA VAL A 390 -16.06 5.33 -8.54
C VAL A 390 -16.65 3.92 -8.41
N ALA A 391 -15.85 2.86 -8.53
CA ALA A 391 -16.31 1.49 -8.32
C ALA A 391 -16.78 1.26 -6.86
N ALA A 392 -16.11 1.89 -5.90
CA ALA A 392 -16.48 1.84 -4.49
C ALA A 392 -17.80 2.55 -4.17
N LEU A 393 -18.15 3.63 -4.89
CA LEU A 393 -19.41 4.36 -4.69
C LEU A 393 -20.64 3.46 -4.85
N GLY A 394 -20.64 2.62 -5.89
CA GLY A 394 -21.75 1.70 -6.17
C GLY A 394 -21.95 0.62 -5.09
N HIS A 395 -20.95 0.43 -4.21
CA HIS A 395 -20.97 -0.57 -3.14
C HIS A 395 -20.78 0.05 -1.75
N ALA A 396 -20.97 1.37 -1.62
CA ALA A 396 -20.80 2.07 -0.35
C ALA A 396 -21.84 1.57 0.68
N PRO A 397 -21.42 1.16 1.89
CA PRO A 397 -22.30 0.54 2.89
C PRO A 397 -23.33 1.51 3.48
N ASP A 398 -23.01 2.80 3.51
CA ASP A 398 -23.80 3.85 4.15
C ASP A 398 -23.58 5.22 3.46
N GLU A 399 -24.37 6.22 3.85
CA GLU A 399 -24.28 7.59 3.32
C GLU A 399 -22.97 8.31 3.73
N PRO A 400 -22.46 8.20 4.97
CA PRO A 400 -21.17 8.79 5.34
C PRO A 400 -20.00 8.32 4.47
N THR A 401 -19.92 7.03 4.18
CA THR A 401 -18.89 6.46 3.30
C THR A 401 -19.06 6.98 1.88
N ARG A 402 -20.30 7.03 1.37
CA ARG A 402 -20.60 7.57 0.03
C ARG A 402 -20.15 9.02 -0.09
N ARG A 403 -20.48 9.88 0.87
CA ARG A 403 -20.01 11.27 0.92
C ARG A 403 -18.49 11.37 1.01
N GLY A 404 -17.87 10.53 1.84
CA GLY A 404 -16.41 10.48 1.96
C GLY A 404 -15.70 10.09 0.65
N LEU A 405 -16.30 9.21 -0.14
CA LEU A 405 -15.82 8.85 -1.49
C LEU A 405 -16.03 10.00 -2.48
N LEU A 406 -17.20 10.64 -2.47
CA LEU A 406 -17.49 11.81 -3.31
C LEU A 406 -16.52 12.97 -3.02
N ALA A 407 -16.20 13.23 -1.75
CA ALA A 407 -15.22 14.24 -1.35
C ALA A 407 -13.81 13.97 -1.92
N ARG A 408 -13.37 12.70 -1.94
CA ARG A 408 -12.09 12.29 -2.53
C ARG A 408 -12.10 12.45 -4.05
N ILE A 409 -13.21 12.11 -4.69
CA ILE A 409 -13.40 12.27 -6.14
C ILE A 409 -13.39 13.76 -6.50
N ALA A 410 -14.23 14.58 -5.86
CA ALA A 410 -14.24 16.04 -6.05
C ALA A 410 -12.85 16.63 -5.89
N GLY A 411 -12.21 16.39 -4.76
CA GLY A 411 -10.89 16.94 -4.47
C GLY A 411 -9.81 16.54 -5.48
N THR A 412 -9.93 15.37 -6.09
CA THR A 412 -9.00 14.90 -7.12
C THR A 412 -9.33 15.47 -8.50
N VAL A 413 -10.60 15.67 -8.81
CA VAL A 413 -11.06 16.25 -10.09
C VAL A 413 -10.81 17.77 -10.12
N GLU A 414 -11.05 18.51 -9.03
CA GLU A 414 -10.85 19.98 -8.95
C GLU A 414 -9.39 20.41 -9.15
N VAL A 415 -8.44 19.54 -8.83
CA VAL A 415 -6.99 19.78 -8.85
C VAL A 415 -6.35 19.21 -10.14
N GLY A 416 -7.15 18.61 -11.03
CA GLY A 416 -6.70 18.06 -12.30
C GLY A 416 -6.75 19.02 -13.48
N ASP A 417 -6.20 18.57 -14.62
CA ASP A 417 -6.57 19.13 -15.91
C ASP A 417 -8.06 18.80 -16.19
N ALA A 418 -8.91 19.82 -16.15
CA ALA A 418 -10.36 19.70 -16.14
C ALA A 418 -10.96 19.24 -17.49
N ALA A 419 -10.17 19.19 -18.58
CA ALA A 419 -10.73 19.19 -19.93
C ALA A 419 -10.99 17.80 -20.56
N ALA A 420 -10.28 16.73 -20.19
CA ALA A 420 -10.42 15.43 -20.88
C ALA A 420 -11.00 14.31 -20.02
N ASP A 421 -10.51 14.11 -18.78
CA ASP A 421 -10.88 12.93 -17.97
C ASP A 421 -12.04 13.19 -17.00
N GLY A 422 -12.25 14.45 -16.61
CA GLY A 422 -13.25 14.83 -15.59
C GLY A 422 -14.69 14.54 -15.99
N GLN A 423 -15.05 14.69 -17.27
CA GLN A 423 -16.42 14.46 -17.74
C GLN A 423 -16.81 12.98 -17.71
N ASP A 424 -15.90 12.08 -18.08
CA ASP A 424 -16.17 10.64 -18.02
C ASP A 424 -16.32 10.16 -16.58
N VAL A 425 -15.44 10.62 -15.68
CA VAL A 425 -15.54 10.34 -14.24
C VAL A 425 -16.88 10.81 -13.70
N LEU A 426 -17.30 12.05 -13.97
CA LEU A 426 -18.58 12.58 -13.49
C LEU A 426 -19.79 11.83 -14.04
N ARG A 427 -19.73 11.37 -15.30
CA ARG A 427 -20.76 10.52 -15.90
C ARG A 427 -20.85 9.17 -15.19
N ARG A 428 -19.72 8.54 -14.89
CA ARG A 428 -19.68 7.26 -14.16
C ARG A 428 -20.11 7.41 -12.70
N VAL A 429 -19.75 8.52 -12.04
CA VAL A 429 -20.27 8.86 -10.71
C VAL A 429 -21.79 8.98 -10.74
N ALA A 430 -22.35 9.68 -11.73
CA ALA A 430 -23.81 9.85 -11.84
C ALA A 430 -24.55 8.51 -11.93
N VAL A 431 -23.98 7.54 -12.67
CA VAL A 431 -24.50 6.17 -12.73
C VAL A 431 -24.35 5.45 -11.38
N ALA A 432 -23.20 5.59 -10.71
CA ALA A 432 -22.93 4.91 -9.44
C ALA A 432 -23.79 5.41 -8.26
N VAL A 433 -24.28 6.65 -8.32
CA VAL A 433 -25.13 7.26 -7.27
C VAL A 433 -26.62 7.30 -7.65
N GLU A 434 -27.01 6.72 -8.77
CA GLU A 434 -28.41 6.68 -9.22
C GLU A 434 -29.30 5.97 -8.18
N GLY A 435 -30.43 6.58 -7.83
CA GLY A 435 -31.34 6.06 -6.80
C GLY A 435 -30.85 6.22 -5.36
N THR A 436 -29.72 6.89 -5.12
CA THR A 436 -29.21 7.20 -3.78
C THR A 436 -29.50 8.65 -3.37
N ALA A 437 -29.25 8.99 -2.10
CA ALA A 437 -29.38 10.34 -1.58
C ALA A 437 -28.48 11.37 -2.31
N SER A 438 -27.31 10.94 -2.80
CA SER A 438 -26.37 11.78 -3.56
C SER A 438 -26.68 11.83 -5.07
N GLN A 439 -27.88 11.40 -5.49
CA GLN A 439 -28.32 11.55 -6.87
C GLN A 439 -28.29 13.03 -7.29
N GLY A 440 -27.67 13.33 -8.44
CA GLY A 440 -27.52 14.69 -8.93
C GLY A 440 -26.27 15.43 -8.43
N TRP A 441 -25.43 14.78 -7.60
CA TRP A 441 -24.15 15.34 -7.18
C TRP A 441 -23.28 15.78 -8.38
N SER A 442 -23.19 14.96 -9.44
CA SER A 442 -22.43 15.30 -10.65
C SER A 442 -22.96 16.53 -11.39
N ASP A 443 -24.25 16.83 -11.29
CA ASP A 443 -24.84 18.04 -11.90
C ASP A 443 -24.45 19.27 -11.08
N LEU A 444 -24.67 19.20 -9.77
CA LEU A 444 -24.29 20.26 -8.83
C LEU A 444 -22.79 20.56 -8.91
N TYR A 445 -21.96 19.52 -8.91
CA TYR A 445 -20.50 19.63 -9.02
C TYR A 445 -20.07 20.32 -10.32
N ARG A 446 -20.77 20.11 -11.44
CA ARG A 446 -20.49 20.82 -12.70
C ARG A 446 -20.90 22.29 -12.66
N LEU A 447 -21.96 22.61 -11.91
CA LEU A 447 -22.56 23.93 -11.88
C LEU A 447 -21.87 24.88 -10.89
N LEU A 448 -21.37 24.39 -9.76
CA LEU A 448 -20.72 25.21 -8.73
C LEU A 448 -19.51 26.01 -9.27
N PRO A 449 -18.57 25.42 -10.04
CA PRO A 449 -17.47 26.17 -10.63
C PRO A 449 -17.96 27.27 -11.58
N VAL A 450 -19.02 27.00 -12.36
CA VAL A 450 -19.62 27.99 -13.25
C VAL A 450 -20.23 29.13 -12.45
N ALA A 451 -20.92 28.84 -11.34
CA ALA A 451 -21.47 29.87 -10.46
C ALA A 451 -20.36 30.73 -9.83
N LEU A 452 -19.28 30.12 -9.35
CA LEU A 452 -18.15 30.84 -8.74
C LEU A 452 -17.32 31.64 -9.75
N ASP A 453 -17.24 31.20 -11.00
CA ASP A 453 -16.58 31.96 -12.07
C ASP A 453 -17.48 33.07 -12.66
N SER A 454 -18.80 32.92 -12.52
CA SER A 454 -19.79 33.92 -12.95
C SER A 454 -19.74 35.17 -12.08
N ARG A 455 -20.28 36.28 -12.62
CA ARG A 455 -20.47 37.52 -11.84
C ARG A 455 -21.34 37.23 -10.59
N PRO A 456 -21.04 37.84 -9.43
CA PRO A 456 -21.76 37.54 -8.19
C PRO A 456 -23.28 37.67 -8.27
N ALA A 457 -23.82 38.65 -8.99
CA ALA A 457 -25.27 38.78 -9.18
C ALA A 457 -25.89 37.58 -9.93
N MET A 458 -25.22 37.12 -10.99
CA MET A 458 -25.63 35.93 -11.74
C MET A 458 -25.48 34.66 -10.90
N ALA A 459 -24.44 34.59 -10.07
CA ALA A 459 -24.23 33.48 -9.15
C ALA A 459 -25.35 33.38 -8.10
N VAL A 460 -25.86 34.50 -7.59
CA VAL A 460 -27.04 34.53 -6.72
C VAL A 460 -28.27 34.00 -7.44
N GLU A 461 -28.55 34.46 -8.67
CA GLU A 461 -29.70 33.98 -9.46
C GLU A 461 -29.60 32.49 -9.80
N LEU A 462 -28.39 31.97 -10.04
CA LEU A 462 -28.14 30.54 -10.21
C LEU A 462 -28.40 29.78 -8.91
N ALA A 463 -27.87 30.27 -7.79
CA ALA A 463 -28.09 29.67 -6.47
C ALA A 463 -29.58 29.64 -6.09
N GLU A 464 -30.33 30.74 -6.32
CA GLU A 464 -31.77 30.82 -6.07
C GLU A 464 -32.58 29.83 -6.91
N ARG A 465 -32.20 29.66 -8.19
CA ARG A 465 -32.79 28.60 -9.03
C ARG A 465 -32.53 27.21 -8.48
N PHE A 466 -31.30 26.92 -8.07
CA PHE A 466 -30.98 25.61 -7.46
C PHE A 466 -31.75 25.36 -6.16
N LEU A 467 -31.98 26.41 -5.37
CA LEU A 467 -32.80 26.30 -4.16
C LEU A 467 -34.25 25.98 -4.48
N HIS A 468 -34.81 26.66 -5.48
CA HIS A 468 -36.18 26.38 -5.92
C HIS A 468 -36.33 24.94 -6.42
N ASP A 469 -35.38 24.46 -7.23
CA ASP A 469 -35.37 23.09 -7.74
C ASP A 469 -35.17 22.06 -6.61
N ALA A 470 -34.33 22.38 -5.62
CA ALA A 470 -34.09 21.55 -4.44
C ALA A 470 -35.33 21.43 -3.56
N ASP A 471 -36.06 22.52 -3.34
CA ASP A 471 -37.31 22.54 -2.58
C ASP A 471 -38.43 21.77 -3.29
N ALA A 472 -38.48 21.85 -4.62
CA ALA A 472 -39.43 21.09 -5.43
C ALA A 472 -39.14 19.59 -5.46
N SER A 473 -37.86 19.19 -5.38
CA SER A 473 -37.44 17.79 -5.51
C SER A 473 -37.66 16.95 -4.24
N GLY A 474 -37.60 17.55 -3.04
CA GLY A 474 -37.71 16.85 -1.76
C GLY A 474 -36.58 15.83 -1.48
N GLY A 475 -36.37 15.45 -0.21
CA GLY A 475 -35.38 14.44 0.20
C GLY A 475 -33.93 14.93 0.36
N HIS A 476 -32.99 13.99 0.57
CA HIS A 476 -31.56 14.30 0.83
C HIS A 476 -30.86 15.03 -0.33
N ARG A 477 -31.25 14.77 -1.59
CA ARG A 477 -30.79 15.51 -2.78
C ARG A 477 -31.03 17.02 -2.64
N GLY A 478 -32.16 17.40 -2.05
CA GLY A 478 -32.48 18.80 -1.78
C GLY A 478 -31.58 19.41 -0.70
N VAL A 479 -31.07 18.62 0.25
CA VAL A 479 -30.25 19.12 1.35
C VAL A 479 -28.83 19.47 0.87
N GLU A 480 -28.13 18.56 0.20
CA GLU A 480 -26.75 18.81 -0.27
C GLU A 480 -26.69 19.99 -1.26
N VAL A 481 -27.61 20.01 -2.24
CA VAL A 481 -27.76 21.13 -3.19
C VAL A 481 -28.05 22.44 -2.46
N ARG A 482 -28.97 22.43 -1.48
CA ARG A 482 -29.30 23.61 -0.70
C ARG A 482 -28.10 24.13 0.09
N MET A 483 -27.32 23.25 0.72
CA MET A 483 -26.14 23.65 1.50
C MET A 483 -25.08 24.29 0.60
N ALA A 484 -24.73 23.64 -0.52
CA ALA A 484 -23.74 24.19 -1.44
C ALA A 484 -24.20 25.50 -2.10
N ALA A 485 -25.47 25.58 -2.53
CA ALA A 485 -26.04 26.79 -3.11
C ALA A 485 -26.11 27.94 -2.09
N TRP A 486 -26.51 27.68 -0.84
CA TRP A 486 -26.50 28.70 0.22
C TRP A 486 -25.11 29.17 0.58
N ALA A 487 -24.11 28.29 0.60
CA ALA A 487 -22.73 28.67 0.87
C ALA A 487 -22.18 29.64 -0.21
N VAL A 488 -22.40 29.32 -1.49
CA VAL A 488 -22.04 30.22 -2.60
C VAL A 488 -22.85 31.51 -2.54
N SER A 489 -24.16 31.42 -2.29
CA SER A 489 -25.04 32.58 -2.15
C SER A 489 -24.59 33.52 -1.03
N ALA A 490 -24.18 32.98 0.13
CA ALA A 490 -23.67 33.76 1.25
C ALA A 490 -22.45 34.60 0.83
N LEU A 491 -21.49 33.99 0.13
CA LEU A 491 -20.33 34.70 -0.40
C LEU A 491 -20.74 35.78 -1.41
N CYS A 492 -21.65 35.47 -2.35
CA CYS A 492 -22.05 36.44 -3.37
C CYS A 492 -22.87 37.60 -2.79
N VAL A 493 -23.77 37.35 -1.84
CA VAL A 493 -24.50 38.39 -1.09
C VAL A 493 -23.53 39.29 -0.35
N ARG A 494 -22.51 38.69 0.30
CA ARG A 494 -21.42 39.41 0.94
C ARG A 494 -20.66 40.29 -0.04
N LEU A 495 -20.26 39.74 -1.19
CA LEU A 495 -19.49 40.47 -2.22
C LEU A 495 -20.25 41.65 -2.81
N LEU A 496 -21.58 41.55 -2.91
CA LEU A 496 -22.44 42.62 -3.41
C LEU A 496 -22.78 43.69 -2.33
N ASP A 497 -22.31 43.50 -1.09
CA ASP A 497 -22.52 44.38 0.07
C ASP A 497 -23.99 44.78 0.27
N ARG A 498 -24.91 43.83 0.01
CA ARG A 498 -26.35 44.07 0.09
C ARG A 498 -26.87 44.02 1.52
N ASP A 499 -26.37 43.05 2.30
CA ASP A 499 -26.74 42.81 3.69
C ASP A 499 -25.70 41.85 4.32
N VAL A 500 -24.79 42.40 5.13
CA VAL A 500 -23.70 41.63 5.77
C VAL A 500 -24.26 40.69 6.84
N ASP A 501 -25.29 41.12 7.56
CA ASP A 501 -25.97 40.29 8.55
C ASP A 501 -26.61 39.07 7.89
N GLU A 502 -27.25 39.25 6.73
CA GLU A 502 -27.84 38.14 5.97
C GLU A 502 -26.79 37.17 5.45
N ALA A 503 -25.68 37.67 4.90
CA ALA A 503 -24.58 36.81 4.46
C ALA A 503 -24.01 35.98 5.62
N LEU A 504 -23.80 36.61 6.78
CA LEU A 504 -23.35 35.94 8.01
C LEU A 504 -24.37 34.91 8.51
N ARG A 505 -25.66 35.24 8.53
CA ARG A 505 -26.73 34.31 8.89
C ARG A 505 -26.71 33.06 8.00
N ARG A 506 -26.61 33.23 6.68
CA ARG A 506 -26.53 32.11 5.73
C ARG A 506 -25.28 31.27 5.95
N ALA A 507 -24.11 31.90 6.05
CA ALA A 507 -22.84 31.19 6.25
C ALA A 507 -22.86 30.37 7.55
N ARG A 508 -23.29 30.96 8.67
CA ARG A 508 -23.44 30.28 9.96
C ARG A 508 -24.41 29.10 9.86
N TRP A 509 -25.59 29.33 9.29
CA TRP A 509 -26.59 28.27 9.19
C TRP A 509 -26.08 27.06 8.42
N VAL A 510 -25.41 27.27 7.27
CA VAL A 510 -24.84 26.18 6.48
C VAL A 510 -23.69 25.49 7.22
N LEU A 511 -22.80 26.23 7.88
CA LEU A 511 -21.69 25.64 8.61
C LEU A 511 -22.13 24.88 9.87
N ASP A 512 -23.29 25.21 10.45
CA ASP A 512 -23.84 24.51 11.60
C ASP A 512 -24.65 23.27 11.22
N HIS A 513 -25.39 23.32 10.12
CA HIS A 513 -26.36 22.28 9.74
C HIS A 513 -25.96 21.45 8.50
N GLY A 514 -24.96 21.90 7.75
CA GLY A 514 -24.59 21.35 6.44
C GLY A 514 -23.10 21.04 6.27
N LEU A 515 -22.34 21.02 7.37
CA LEU A 515 -20.88 20.90 7.31
C LEU A 515 -20.43 19.58 6.67
N ASP A 516 -21.14 18.48 6.96
CA ASP A 516 -20.83 17.16 6.41
C ASP A 516 -21.12 17.11 4.91
N GLU A 517 -22.25 17.65 4.46
CA GLU A 517 -22.67 17.74 3.07
C GLU A 517 -21.66 18.58 2.26
N LEU A 518 -21.15 19.66 2.85
CA LEU A 518 -20.17 20.52 2.20
C LEU A 518 -18.79 19.88 2.02
N THR A 519 -18.47 18.76 2.68
CA THR A 519 -17.18 18.08 2.50
C THR A 519 -16.98 17.55 1.08
N SER A 520 -18.07 17.25 0.36
CA SER A 520 -18.05 16.83 -1.04
C SER A 520 -17.94 18.01 -2.03
N HIS A 521 -18.02 19.25 -1.53
CA HIS A 521 -18.01 20.50 -2.31
C HIS A 521 -17.00 21.52 -1.73
N PRO A 522 -15.68 21.28 -1.86
CA PRO A 522 -14.63 22.08 -1.21
C PRO A 522 -14.69 23.59 -1.51
N ALA A 523 -15.03 23.96 -2.76
CA ALA A 523 -15.13 25.36 -3.16
C ALA A 523 -16.31 26.09 -2.46
N ALA A 524 -17.46 25.42 -2.31
CA ALA A 524 -18.61 25.98 -1.60
C ALA A 524 -18.34 26.09 -0.09
N LEU A 525 -17.71 25.07 0.50
CA LEU A 525 -17.27 25.12 1.90
C LEU A 525 -16.32 26.28 2.17
N THR A 526 -15.33 26.46 1.28
CA THR A 526 -14.39 27.58 1.35
C THR A 526 -15.13 28.92 1.23
N ALA A 527 -16.13 29.04 0.35
CA ALA A 527 -16.93 30.25 0.20
C ALA A 527 -17.63 30.66 1.51
N ALA A 528 -18.26 29.72 2.22
CA ALA A 528 -18.90 30.00 3.50
C ALA A 528 -17.90 30.40 4.59
N LEU A 529 -16.73 29.73 4.67
CA LEU A 529 -15.68 30.07 5.63
C LEU A 529 -15.04 31.43 5.36
N VAL A 530 -14.87 31.80 4.08
CA VAL A 530 -14.37 33.12 3.68
C VAL A 530 -15.30 34.23 4.16
N VAL A 531 -16.63 34.02 4.18
CA VAL A 531 -17.58 35.01 4.74
C VAL A 531 -17.32 35.27 6.22
N LEU A 532 -17.12 34.22 7.03
CA LEU A 532 -16.81 34.37 8.45
C LEU A 532 -15.45 35.06 8.67
N ALA A 533 -14.42 34.62 7.92
CA ALA A 533 -13.07 35.16 8.04
C ALA A 533 -13.00 36.63 7.62
N ASP A 534 -13.63 36.99 6.49
CA ASP A 534 -13.73 38.36 6.01
C ASP A 534 -14.51 39.25 7.00
N ALA A 535 -15.57 38.75 7.65
CA ALA A 535 -16.30 39.49 8.66
C ALA A 535 -15.60 39.59 10.04
N GLY A 536 -14.40 39.03 10.19
CA GLY A 536 -13.65 39.06 11.46
C GLY A 536 -14.19 38.11 12.54
N GLN A 537 -14.98 37.10 12.17
CA GLN A 537 -15.56 36.12 13.11
C GLN A 537 -14.56 34.99 13.42
N ARG A 538 -13.46 35.33 14.09
CA ARG A 538 -12.31 34.44 14.31
C ARG A 538 -12.66 33.18 15.08
N GLU A 539 -13.25 33.30 16.28
CA GLU A 539 -13.51 32.16 17.15
C GLU A 539 -14.46 31.15 16.49
N GLU A 540 -15.47 31.65 15.78
CA GLU A 540 -16.41 30.85 14.99
C GLU A 540 -15.68 30.13 13.84
N THR A 541 -14.85 30.85 13.09
CA THR A 541 -14.06 30.28 11.98
C THR A 541 -13.14 29.16 12.48
N GLU A 542 -12.39 29.39 13.56
CA GLU A 542 -11.52 28.37 14.17
C GLU A 542 -12.31 27.17 14.70
N ALA A 543 -13.48 27.39 15.31
CA ALA A 543 -14.34 26.31 15.79
C ALA A 543 -14.84 25.43 14.63
N CYS A 544 -15.27 26.04 13.52
CA CYS A 544 -15.66 25.33 12.30
C CYS A 544 -14.48 24.54 11.71
N VAL A 545 -13.29 25.15 11.58
CA VAL A 545 -12.10 24.44 11.07
C VAL A 545 -11.70 23.28 11.98
N ARG A 546 -11.79 23.43 13.31
CA ARG A 546 -11.54 22.32 14.26
C ARG A 546 -12.56 21.19 14.10
N ARG A 547 -13.84 21.49 13.90
CA ARG A 547 -14.89 20.49 13.61
C ARG A 547 -14.57 19.76 12.31
N LEU A 548 -14.24 20.50 11.25
CA LEU A 548 -13.94 19.93 9.94
C LEU A 548 -12.71 19.00 9.97
N ARG A 549 -11.64 19.35 10.70
CA ARG A 549 -10.47 18.47 10.87
C ARG A 549 -10.80 17.13 11.51
N ARG A 550 -11.84 17.05 12.34
CA ARG A 550 -12.32 15.80 12.94
C ARG A 550 -13.13 14.97 11.94
N LEU A 551 -13.93 15.64 11.11
CA LEU A 551 -14.77 15.02 10.09
C LEU A 551 -13.94 14.49 8.91
N VAL A 552 -12.91 15.23 8.51
CA VAL A 552 -12.05 14.92 7.37
C VAL A 552 -10.58 14.95 7.81
N PRO A 553 -10.06 13.86 8.38
CA PRO A 553 -8.67 13.77 8.83
C PRO A 553 -7.65 13.96 7.70
N HIS A 554 -8.03 13.51 6.50
CA HIS A 554 -7.22 13.59 5.28
C HIS A 554 -7.94 14.45 4.23
N PRO A 555 -7.93 15.79 4.39
CA PRO A 555 -8.61 16.68 3.46
C PRO A 555 -7.96 16.63 2.08
N SER A 556 -8.77 16.77 1.03
CA SER A 556 -8.28 16.87 -0.34
C SER A 556 -7.37 18.09 -0.55
N ALA A 557 -6.58 18.11 -1.62
CA ALA A 557 -5.73 19.26 -1.95
C ALA A 557 -6.53 20.56 -2.10
N ALA A 558 -7.70 20.51 -2.76
CA ALA A 558 -8.60 21.66 -2.87
C ALA A 558 -9.08 22.17 -1.51
N LEU A 559 -9.52 21.28 -0.63
CA LEU A 559 -9.95 21.66 0.72
C LEU A 559 -8.80 22.20 1.56
N ARG A 560 -7.60 21.61 1.46
CA ARG A 560 -6.39 22.14 2.14
C ARG A 560 -6.06 23.55 1.68
N ALA A 561 -6.10 23.83 0.38
CA ALA A 561 -5.88 25.16 -0.17
C ALA A 561 -6.92 26.18 0.34
N GLY A 562 -8.20 25.80 0.37
CA GLY A 562 -9.26 26.64 0.92
C GLY A 562 -9.09 26.94 2.40
N LEU A 563 -8.76 25.94 3.21
CA LEU A 563 -8.50 26.12 4.65
C LEU A 563 -7.23 26.94 4.91
N ALA A 564 -6.20 26.77 4.09
CA ALA A 564 -4.99 27.58 4.12
C ALA A 564 -5.28 29.05 3.80
N LEU A 565 -6.13 29.33 2.81
CA LEU A 565 -6.60 30.68 2.51
C LEU A 565 -7.32 31.29 3.71
N VAL A 566 -8.31 30.58 4.27
CA VAL A 566 -9.09 31.06 5.43
C VAL A 566 -8.18 31.35 6.62
N ALA A 567 -7.27 30.43 6.95
CA ALA A 567 -6.30 30.61 8.04
C ALA A 567 -5.35 31.79 7.77
N GLY A 568 -4.91 31.97 6.53
CA GLY A 568 -4.08 33.09 6.12
C GLY A 568 -4.80 34.43 6.24
N MET A 569 -6.07 34.50 5.82
CA MET A 569 -6.91 35.69 5.98
C MET A 569 -7.07 36.08 7.46
N THR A 570 -7.40 35.11 8.32
CA THR A 570 -7.52 35.33 9.77
C THR A 570 -6.19 35.80 10.37
N ALA A 571 -5.06 35.18 10.00
CA ALA A 571 -3.75 35.59 10.49
C ALA A 571 -3.33 37.00 10.01
N VAL A 572 -3.67 37.38 8.77
CA VAL A 572 -3.49 38.76 8.27
C VAL A 572 -4.29 39.76 9.12
N THR A 573 -5.53 39.43 9.46
CA THR A 573 -6.33 40.30 10.34
C THR A 573 -5.80 40.34 11.77
N ASP A 574 -5.23 39.26 12.28
CA ASP A 574 -4.65 39.22 13.62
C ASP A 574 -3.28 39.95 13.68
N GLY A 575 -2.69 40.27 12.52
CA GLY A 575 -1.34 40.81 12.41
C GLY A 575 -0.23 39.77 12.63
N ASP A 576 -0.56 38.48 12.68
CA ASP A 576 0.41 37.38 12.74
C ASP A 576 0.92 37.06 11.33
N LEU A 577 1.87 37.88 10.87
CA LEU A 577 2.43 37.77 9.52
C LEU A 577 3.23 36.48 9.31
N ASP A 578 3.82 35.90 10.36
CA ASP A 578 4.60 34.66 10.26
C ASP A 578 3.66 33.47 10.01
N THR A 579 2.56 33.37 10.78
CA THR A 579 1.52 32.35 10.53
C THR A 579 0.87 32.57 9.16
N ALA A 580 0.57 33.82 8.80
CA ALA A 580 -0.04 34.14 7.50
C ALA A 580 0.86 33.67 6.34
N GLU A 581 2.15 34.00 6.39
CA GLU A 581 3.13 33.59 5.37
C GLU A 581 3.14 32.07 5.21
N GLN A 582 3.28 31.33 6.32
CA GLN A 582 3.35 29.87 6.30
C GLN A 582 2.07 29.26 5.71
N ARG A 583 0.89 29.68 6.19
CA ARG A 583 -0.39 29.11 5.74
C ARG A 583 -0.64 29.38 4.26
N LEU A 584 -0.39 30.60 3.79
CA LEU A 584 -0.63 30.96 2.39
C LEU A 584 0.35 30.23 1.45
N ALA A 585 1.60 30.05 1.87
CA ALA A 585 2.58 29.24 1.13
C ALA A 585 2.15 27.76 1.06
N ASP A 586 1.77 27.15 2.20
CA ASP A 586 1.24 25.78 2.24
C ASP A 586 0.05 25.61 1.28
N GLY A 587 -0.86 26.59 1.24
CA GLY A 587 -2.00 26.59 0.32
C GLY A 587 -1.61 26.62 -1.15
N LEU A 588 -0.65 27.48 -1.53
CA LEU A 588 -0.16 27.56 -2.91
C LEU A 588 0.54 26.27 -3.36
N ASP A 589 1.31 25.64 -2.47
CA ASP A 589 2.04 24.41 -2.77
C ASP A 589 1.11 23.20 -2.96
N THR A 590 -0.11 23.25 -2.43
CA THR A 590 -1.11 22.18 -2.63
C THR A 590 -1.82 22.21 -3.98
N LEU A 591 -1.84 23.36 -4.67
CA LEU A 591 -2.53 23.51 -5.94
C LEU A 591 -1.56 23.38 -7.13
N PRO A 592 -1.93 22.70 -8.23
CA PRO A 592 -1.12 22.63 -9.45
C PRO A 592 -0.93 24.04 -10.02
N GLN A 593 0.04 24.26 -10.89
CA GLN A 593 0.28 25.59 -11.47
C GLN A 593 -0.78 26.05 -12.47
N CYS A 594 -1.77 25.22 -12.83
CA CYS A 594 -2.81 25.58 -13.79
C CYS A 594 -3.75 26.68 -13.23
N PRO A 595 -3.90 27.82 -13.92
CA PRO A 595 -4.70 28.96 -13.43
C PRO A 595 -6.21 28.82 -13.64
N ALA A 596 -6.70 27.81 -14.38
CA ALA A 596 -8.11 27.65 -14.71
C ALA A 596 -8.82 26.57 -13.85
N GLY A 597 -10.11 26.79 -13.54
CA GLY A 597 -10.98 25.81 -12.88
C GLY A 597 -11.66 26.33 -11.60
N ALA A 598 -12.37 25.44 -10.89
CA ALA A 598 -13.16 25.75 -9.69
C ALA A 598 -12.37 26.46 -8.57
N MET A 599 -11.05 26.21 -8.52
CA MET A 599 -10.14 26.76 -7.51
C MET A 599 -9.46 28.08 -7.95
N ALA A 600 -9.82 28.63 -9.11
CA ALA A 600 -9.25 29.91 -9.58
C ALA A 600 -9.48 31.07 -8.59
N PRO A 601 -10.68 31.26 -7.99
CA PRO A 601 -10.88 32.29 -6.97
C PRO A 601 -9.99 32.09 -5.74
N VAL A 602 -9.84 30.85 -5.27
CA VAL A 602 -8.99 30.53 -4.11
C VAL A 602 -7.52 30.83 -4.41
N ARG A 603 -7.03 30.44 -5.60
CA ARG A 603 -5.66 30.73 -6.03
C ARG A 603 -5.38 32.23 -6.12
N ALA A 604 -6.27 32.99 -6.75
CA ALA A 604 -6.11 34.44 -6.88
C ALA A 604 -5.99 35.11 -5.51
N ASN A 605 -6.83 34.70 -4.56
CA ASN A 605 -6.77 35.19 -3.18
C ASN A 605 -5.48 34.74 -2.47
N LEU A 606 -5.10 33.46 -2.53
CA LEU A 606 -3.85 32.97 -1.95
C LEU A 606 -2.63 33.79 -2.42
N VAL A 607 -2.54 34.07 -3.72
CA VAL A 607 -1.46 34.89 -4.29
C VAL A 607 -1.54 36.33 -3.79
N ALA A 608 -2.73 36.93 -3.78
CA ALA A 608 -2.92 38.31 -3.32
C ALA A 608 -2.51 38.47 -1.85
N PHE A 609 -3.07 37.65 -0.95
CA PHE A 609 -2.75 37.70 0.48
C PHE A 609 -1.27 37.37 0.74
N ALA A 610 -0.67 36.42 0.02
CA ALA A 610 0.75 36.12 0.21
C ALA A 610 1.63 37.31 -0.21
N ALA A 611 1.35 37.91 -1.36
CA ALA A 611 2.06 39.11 -1.82
C ALA A 611 1.85 40.29 -0.86
N ASP A 612 0.66 40.43 -0.28
CA ASP A 612 0.36 41.43 0.75
C ASP A 612 1.21 41.26 2.01
N VAL A 613 1.33 40.03 2.52
CA VAL A 613 2.20 39.68 3.66
C VAL A 613 3.65 40.05 3.35
N TRP A 614 4.16 39.70 2.17
CA TRP A 614 5.52 40.05 1.75
C TRP A 614 5.75 41.56 1.69
N LEU A 615 4.79 42.33 1.17
CA LEU A 615 4.84 43.79 1.17
C LEU A 615 4.83 44.37 2.58
N SER A 616 4.01 43.81 3.48
CA SER A 616 3.93 44.21 4.89
C SER A 616 5.24 43.95 5.66
N ARG A 617 6.00 42.94 5.25
CA ARG A 617 7.36 42.64 5.76
C ARG A 617 8.47 43.44 5.07
N GLY A 618 8.14 44.22 4.03
CA GLY A 618 9.09 45.02 3.26
C GLY A 618 9.81 44.28 2.12
N ASP A 619 9.46 43.02 1.84
CA ASP A 619 10.05 42.23 0.74
C ASP A 619 9.28 42.41 -0.57
N ARG A 620 9.58 43.52 -1.24
CA ARG A 620 8.99 43.91 -2.53
C ARG A 620 9.34 42.93 -3.65
N GLY A 621 10.54 42.35 -3.58
CA GLY A 621 11.08 41.46 -4.61
C GLY A 621 10.31 40.15 -4.67
N ARG A 622 10.08 39.52 -3.50
CA ARG A 622 9.27 38.30 -3.42
C ARG A 622 7.82 38.52 -3.83
N ALA A 623 7.22 39.64 -3.41
CA ALA A 623 5.85 39.98 -3.82
C ALA A 623 5.73 40.14 -5.34
N ALA A 624 6.64 40.89 -5.97
CA ALA A 624 6.64 41.09 -7.42
C ALA A 624 6.87 39.78 -8.20
N GLU A 625 7.82 38.95 -7.76
CA GLU A 625 8.10 37.66 -8.40
C GLU A 625 6.94 36.68 -8.24
N LEU A 626 6.24 36.68 -7.10
CA LEU A 626 5.06 35.85 -6.90
C LEU A 626 3.92 36.23 -7.86
N LEU A 627 3.61 37.53 -7.98
CA LEU A 627 2.62 38.02 -8.94
C LEU A 627 3.00 37.66 -10.37
N LYS A 628 4.28 37.78 -10.73
CA LYS A 628 4.79 37.43 -12.06
C LYS A 628 4.67 35.93 -12.34
N ARG A 629 5.07 35.07 -11.40
CA ARG A 629 5.02 33.60 -11.51
C ARG A 629 3.61 33.10 -11.82
N HIS A 630 2.59 33.72 -11.24
CA HIS A 630 1.19 33.34 -11.46
C HIS A 630 0.49 34.15 -12.57
N GLY A 631 1.23 34.93 -13.37
CA GLY A 631 0.68 35.66 -14.52
C GLY A 631 -0.12 36.93 -14.15
N TYR A 632 -0.02 37.39 -12.91
CA TYR A 632 -0.74 38.55 -12.38
C TYR A 632 0.05 39.88 -12.45
N ALA A 633 1.29 39.85 -12.93
CA ALA A 633 2.08 41.07 -13.14
C ALA A 633 1.58 41.93 -14.31
N GLY A 634 0.93 41.30 -15.30
CA GLY A 634 0.28 41.99 -16.44
C GLY A 634 -1.20 42.24 -16.19
N SER A 635 -1.97 42.54 -17.23
CA SER A 635 -3.44 42.58 -17.17
C SER A 635 -3.99 41.16 -17.42
N PRO A 636 -4.38 40.39 -16.38
CA PRO A 636 -5.01 39.10 -16.59
C PRO A 636 -6.35 39.28 -17.31
N ARG A 637 -6.91 38.20 -17.87
CA ARG A 637 -8.30 38.24 -18.35
C ARG A 637 -9.20 38.66 -17.17
N PRO A 638 -10.04 39.70 -17.31
CA PRO A 638 -10.77 40.25 -16.19
C PRO A 638 -11.76 39.23 -15.65
N ALA A 639 -11.59 38.88 -14.37
CA ALA A 639 -12.47 38.03 -13.60
C ALA A 639 -12.66 38.71 -12.24
N TRP A 640 -13.87 38.66 -11.69
CA TRP A 640 -14.24 39.45 -10.51
C TRP A 640 -13.33 39.16 -9.30
N TYR A 641 -12.82 37.92 -9.18
CA TYR A 641 -11.93 37.48 -8.11
C TYR A 641 -10.48 37.97 -8.25
N HIS A 642 -10.12 38.65 -9.34
CA HIS A 642 -8.81 39.33 -9.47
C HIS A 642 -8.73 40.66 -8.70
N ARG A 643 -9.80 41.08 -8.02
CA ARG A 643 -9.83 42.35 -7.26
C ARG A 643 -8.72 42.48 -6.21
N GLU A 644 -8.46 41.42 -5.43
CA GLU A 644 -7.42 41.46 -4.38
C GLU A 644 -6.02 41.48 -5.00
N VAL A 645 -5.84 40.79 -6.13
CA VAL A 645 -4.60 40.83 -6.91
C VAL A 645 -4.31 42.24 -7.41
N LEU A 646 -5.31 42.92 -7.99
CA LEU A 646 -5.17 44.29 -8.47
C LEU A 646 -4.86 45.26 -7.33
N LEU A 647 -5.52 45.11 -6.18
CA LEU A 647 -5.27 45.95 -5.02
C LEU A 647 -3.84 45.81 -4.48
N VAL A 648 -3.33 44.57 -4.40
CA VAL A 648 -1.94 44.33 -3.98
C VAL A 648 -0.95 44.84 -5.03
N ARG A 649 -1.31 44.80 -6.31
CA ARG A 649 -0.50 45.42 -7.38
C ARG A 649 -0.43 46.94 -7.22
N VAL A 650 -1.55 47.61 -6.91
CA VAL A 650 -1.57 49.05 -6.55
C VAL A 650 -0.63 49.32 -5.38
N ARG A 651 -0.72 48.52 -4.31
CA ARG A 651 0.13 48.66 -3.12
C ARG A 651 1.62 48.48 -3.45
N LEU A 652 1.98 47.47 -4.24
CA LEU A 652 3.35 47.26 -4.72
C LEU A 652 3.86 48.50 -5.48
N ARG A 653 3.06 49.06 -6.41
CA ARG A 653 3.43 50.26 -7.17
C ARG A 653 3.63 51.49 -6.30
N VAL A 654 2.78 51.70 -5.30
CA VAL A 654 2.93 52.79 -4.33
C VAL A 654 4.24 52.64 -3.55
N VAL A 655 4.55 51.44 -3.07
CA VAL A 655 5.78 51.15 -2.33
C VAL A 655 7.03 51.26 -3.21
N GLU A 656 6.92 51.01 -4.51
CA GLU A 656 7.97 51.26 -5.51
C GLU A 656 8.14 52.76 -5.86
N GLY A 657 7.19 53.61 -5.47
CA GLY A 657 7.14 55.02 -5.85
C GLY A 657 6.57 55.29 -7.26
N ASP A 658 6.09 54.26 -7.96
CA ASP A 658 5.47 54.39 -9.28
C ASP A 658 3.98 54.73 -9.17
N LEU A 659 3.70 55.97 -8.73
CA LEU A 659 2.34 56.46 -8.53
C LEU A 659 1.51 56.49 -9.83
N VAL A 660 2.15 56.60 -11.00
CA VAL A 660 1.47 56.61 -12.29
C VAL A 660 0.88 55.24 -12.58
N ARG A 661 1.67 54.16 -12.43
CA ARG A 661 1.15 52.80 -12.58
C ARG A 661 0.18 52.43 -11.47
N ALA A 662 0.40 52.91 -10.24
CA ALA A 662 -0.56 52.72 -9.14
C ALA A 662 -1.95 53.26 -9.49
N ARG A 663 -2.06 54.48 -10.05
CA ARG A 663 -3.35 55.04 -10.49
C ARG A 663 -3.99 54.24 -11.62
N ARG A 664 -3.18 53.74 -12.57
CA ARG A 664 -3.67 52.89 -13.66
C ARG A 664 -4.25 51.57 -13.12
N ASP A 665 -3.54 50.93 -12.20
CA ASP A 665 -3.98 49.67 -11.60
C ASP A 665 -5.23 49.88 -10.72
N LEU A 666 -5.34 51.03 -10.03
CA LEU A 666 -6.54 51.39 -9.28
C LEU A 666 -7.74 51.65 -10.21
N ALA A 667 -7.52 52.30 -11.36
CA ALA A 667 -8.57 52.47 -12.36
C ALA A 667 -9.01 51.13 -12.97
N GLU A 668 -8.08 50.19 -13.18
CA GLU A 668 -8.40 48.82 -13.62
C GLU A 668 -9.22 48.07 -12.56
N LEU A 669 -8.90 48.21 -11.27
CA LEU A 669 -9.70 47.68 -10.16
C LEU A 669 -11.11 48.27 -10.14
N HIS A 670 -11.25 49.59 -10.29
CA HIS A 670 -12.55 50.24 -10.34
C HIS A 670 -13.38 49.78 -11.54
N ALA A 671 -12.78 49.69 -12.73
CA ALA A 671 -13.45 49.18 -13.92
C ALA A 671 -13.92 47.72 -13.73
N LEU A 672 -13.07 46.86 -13.15
CA LEU A 672 -13.44 45.48 -12.85
C LEU A 672 -14.62 45.40 -11.88
N ASN A 673 -14.63 46.24 -10.83
CA ASN A 673 -15.71 46.30 -9.86
C ASN A 673 -17.02 46.76 -10.53
N ASP A 674 -16.96 47.85 -11.30
CA ASP A 674 -18.13 48.39 -12.01
C ASP A 674 -18.70 47.36 -13.02
N GLU A 675 -17.85 46.68 -13.80
CA GLU A 675 -18.24 45.62 -14.75
C GLU A 675 -18.82 44.37 -14.05
N SER A 676 -18.39 44.10 -12.82
CA SER A 676 -18.84 42.95 -12.01
C SER A 676 -20.02 43.28 -11.10
N GLY A 677 -20.47 44.54 -11.06
CA GLY A 677 -21.50 45.03 -10.14
C GLY A 677 -21.07 44.98 -8.67
N LEU A 678 -19.77 45.04 -8.41
CA LEU A 678 -19.19 45.01 -7.08
C LEU A 678 -19.06 46.42 -6.49
N PRO A 679 -19.27 46.60 -5.19
CA PRO A 679 -19.02 47.86 -4.51
C PRO A 679 -17.53 48.20 -4.57
N ARG A 680 -17.26 49.50 -4.69
CA ARG A 680 -15.89 50.04 -4.69
C ARG A 680 -15.23 49.86 -3.31
N SER A 681 -16.04 49.90 -2.25
CA SER A 681 -15.69 49.55 -0.88
C SER A 681 -16.16 48.12 -0.55
N GLY A 682 -15.30 47.10 -0.66
CA GLY A 682 -15.79 45.76 -0.28
C GLY A 682 -14.90 44.58 -0.58
N SER A 683 -13.75 44.51 0.09
CA SER A 683 -12.99 43.26 0.33
C SER A 683 -12.08 43.43 1.54
N LEU A 684 -11.49 42.34 2.05
CA LEU A 684 -10.65 42.39 3.24
C LEU A 684 -9.44 43.30 3.04
N LEU A 685 -8.65 43.09 1.97
CA LEU A 685 -7.46 43.92 1.74
C LEU A 685 -7.82 45.37 1.45
N TRP A 686 -8.98 45.64 0.84
CA TRP A 686 -9.46 47.01 0.65
C TRP A 686 -9.75 47.69 1.99
N ARG A 687 -10.30 46.94 2.96
CA ARG A 687 -10.50 47.46 4.32
C ARG A 687 -9.18 47.76 5.02
N VAL A 688 -8.17 46.93 4.83
CA VAL A 688 -6.84 47.12 5.45
C VAL A 688 -6.06 48.27 4.79
N HIS A 689 -6.09 48.40 3.45
CA HIS A 689 -5.16 49.28 2.72
C HIS A 689 -5.83 50.38 1.88
N GLY A 690 -7.09 50.22 1.49
CA GLY A 690 -7.74 51.06 0.47
C GLY A 690 -7.73 52.55 0.81
N VAL A 691 -8.10 52.91 2.04
CA VAL A 691 -8.13 54.32 2.49
C VAL A 691 -6.73 54.95 2.44
N ALA A 692 -5.71 54.25 2.94
CA ALA A 692 -4.33 54.73 2.92
C ALA A 692 -3.77 54.86 1.50
N LEU A 693 -4.14 53.94 0.60
CA LEU A 693 -3.75 53.99 -0.81
C LEU A 693 -4.41 55.20 -1.52
N LEU A 694 -5.70 55.44 -1.28
CA LEU A 694 -6.41 56.61 -1.84
C LEU A 694 -5.81 57.93 -1.34
N ASP A 695 -5.52 58.02 -0.05
CA ASP A 695 -4.86 59.16 0.57
C ASP A 695 -3.47 59.42 -0.06
N THR A 696 -2.64 58.37 -0.17
CA THR A 696 -1.31 58.46 -0.81
C THR A 696 -1.37 58.86 -2.28
N LEU A 697 -2.43 58.46 -3.00
CA LEU A 697 -2.65 58.84 -4.41
C LEU A 697 -3.31 60.22 -4.57
N GLY A 698 -3.63 60.92 -3.48
CA GLY A 698 -4.19 62.27 -3.49
C GLY A 698 -5.69 62.34 -3.77
N SER A 699 -6.41 61.24 -3.54
CA SER A 699 -7.88 61.16 -3.69
C SER A 699 -8.59 61.34 -2.33
N ALA A 700 -8.39 62.49 -1.67
CA ALA A 700 -8.84 62.71 -0.29
C ALA A 700 -10.37 62.55 -0.07
N GLU A 701 -11.20 63.02 -1.02
CA GLU A 701 -12.66 62.85 -0.93
C GLU A 701 -13.08 61.38 -1.04
N GLU A 702 -12.42 60.62 -1.91
CA GLU A 702 -12.67 59.17 -2.04
C GLU A 702 -12.17 58.42 -0.81
N ALA A 703 -11.01 58.81 -0.25
CA ALA A 703 -10.46 58.21 0.97
C ALA A 703 -11.41 58.40 2.16
N THR A 704 -11.97 59.61 2.32
CA THR A 704 -12.96 59.91 3.37
C THR A 704 -14.23 59.10 3.18
N ARG A 705 -14.76 59.04 1.95
CA ARG A 705 -15.97 58.25 1.64
C ARG A 705 -15.76 56.77 1.93
N ALA A 706 -14.63 56.21 1.48
CA ALA A 706 -14.27 54.83 1.73
C ALA A 706 -14.14 54.54 3.22
N ALA A 707 -13.54 55.44 4.01
CA ALA A 707 -13.42 55.25 5.46
C ALA A 707 -14.79 55.22 6.17
N VAL A 708 -15.73 56.09 5.77
CA VAL A 708 -17.10 56.09 6.30
C VAL A 708 -17.84 54.80 5.91
N GLU A 709 -17.67 54.33 4.69
CA GLU A 709 -18.25 53.06 4.23
C GLU A 709 -17.71 51.86 5.03
N GLN A 710 -16.42 51.84 5.34
CA GLN A 710 -15.83 50.80 6.19
C GLN A 710 -16.42 50.76 7.60
N VAL A 711 -16.75 51.92 8.19
CA VAL A 711 -17.38 51.98 9.52
C VAL A 711 -18.79 51.40 9.47
N ARG A 712 -19.59 51.76 8.45
CA ARG A 712 -20.94 51.18 8.27
C ARG A 712 -20.89 49.66 8.10
N TYR A 713 -19.93 49.18 7.31
CA TYR A 713 -19.69 47.75 7.16
C TYR A 713 -19.37 47.10 8.50
N ALA A 714 -18.42 47.68 9.26
CA ALA A 714 -17.98 47.13 10.54
C ALA A 714 -19.12 47.08 11.56
N GLU A 715 -19.97 48.10 11.63
CA GLU A 715 -21.18 48.11 12.46
C GLU A 715 -22.11 46.94 12.12
N GLY A 716 -22.31 46.64 10.83
CA GLY A 716 -23.11 45.50 10.36
C GLY A 716 -22.47 44.13 10.59
N THR A 717 -21.18 44.05 10.92
CA THR A 717 -20.54 42.75 11.27
C THR A 717 -20.71 42.38 12.75
N GLY A 718 -20.93 43.39 13.60
CA GLY A 718 -20.87 43.25 15.06
C GLY A 718 -19.47 42.96 15.62
N SER A 719 -18.39 43.00 14.82
CA SER A 719 -17.01 42.76 15.28
C SER A 719 -16.38 44.03 15.87
N PRO A 720 -15.98 44.02 17.16
CA PRO A 720 -15.27 45.15 17.78
C PRO A 720 -13.94 45.47 17.09
N GLN A 721 -13.22 44.45 16.62
CA GLN A 721 -11.92 44.58 15.95
C GLN A 721 -12.07 45.26 14.59
N GLU A 722 -13.06 44.84 13.79
CA GLU A 722 -13.38 45.50 12.52
C GLU A 722 -13.77 46.97 12.72
N LEU A 723 -14.58 47.25 13.73
CA LEU A 723 -14.98 48.63 14.04
C LEU A 723 -13.78 49.47 14.49
N GLY A 724 -12.90 48.88 15.30
CA GLY A 724 -11.64 49.51 15.71
C GLY A 724 -10.76 49.89 14.52
N ARG A 725 -10.54 48.96 13.58
CA ARG A 725 -9.80 49.20 12.33
C ARG A 725 -10.42 50.29 11.46
N ALA A 726 -11.74 50.23 11.26
CA ALA A 726 -12.45 51.22 10.44
C ALA A 726 -12.41 52.62 11.05
N LEU A 727 -12.54 52.73 12.38
CA LEU A 727 -12.40 53.99 13.11
C LEU A 727 -10.98 54.55 13.04
N ARG A 728 -9.94 53.69 13.04
CA ARG A 728 -8.55 54.13 12.80
C ARG A 728 -8.40 54.76 11.42
N ALA A 729 -8.85 54.07 10.37
CA ALA A 729 -8.76 54.57 9.01
C ALA A 729 -9.52 55.91 8.83
N TRP A 730 -10.72 56.02 9.41
CA TRP A 730 -11.51 57.25 9.38
C TRP A 730 -10.88 58.38 10.20
N GLY A 731 -10.31 58.04 11.35
CA GLY A 731 -9.60 58.99 12.20
C GLY A 731 -8.36 59.57 11.51
N TRP A 732 -7.59 58.73 10.82
CA TRP A 732 -6.43 59.15 10.01
C TRP A 732 -6.80 60.20 8.97
N VAL A 733 -7.78 59.91 8.09
CA VAL A 733 -8.14 60.81 6.99
C VAL A 733 -8.90 62.06 7.44
N SER A 734 -9.61 61.99 8.57
CA SER A 734 -10.34 63.16 9.10
C SER A 734 -9.40 64.19 9.71
N GLY A 735 -8.35 63.74 10.40
CA GLY A 735 -7.40 64.60 11.11
C GLY A 735 -8.03 65.47 12.21
N GLY A 736 -7.19 66.29 12.86
CA GLY A 736 -7.59 67.24 13.89
C GLY A 736 -8.36 66.60 15.06
N ALA A 737 -9.22 67.39 15.73
CA ALA A 737 -9.95 66.95 16.92
C ALA A 737 -10.94 65.80 16.64
N VAL A 738 -11.55 65.77 15.45
CA VAL A 738 -12.47 64.69 15.05
C VAL A 738 -11.70 63.39 14.84
N GLY A 739 -10.56 63.46 14.14
CA GLY A 739 -9.66 62.32 13.94
C GLY A 739 -9.14 61.75 15.25
N GLU A 740 -8.73 62.61 16.19
CA GLU A 740 -8.27 62.21 17.52
C GLU A 740 -9.34 61.44 18.30
N GLN A 741 -10.59 61.92 18.29
CA GLN A 741 -11.71 61.25 18.97
C GLN A 741 -12.00 59.87 18.36
N LEU A 742 -11.99 59.77 17.03
CA LEU A 742 -12.19 58.51 16.31
C LEU A 742 -11.08 57.50 16.62
N LEU A 743 -9.82 57.92 16.61
CA LEU A 743 -8.67 57.07 16.94
C LEU A 743 -8.72 56.59 18.38
N ARG A 744 -9.04 57.45 19.35
CA ARG A 744 -9.20 57.05 20.76
C ARG A 744 -10.31 56.01 20.94
N LYS A 745 -11.44 56.19 20.24
CA LYS A 745 -12.54 55.21 20.24
C LYS A 745 -12.10 53.88 19.61
N GLY A 746 -11.36 53.94 18.49
CA GLY A 746 -10.81 52.75 17.84
C GLY A 746 -9.82 51.99 18.75
N ILE A 747 -8.90 52.71 19.40
CA ILE A 747 -7.95 52.14 20.37
C ILE A 747 -8.68 51.41 21.49
N ALA A 748 -9.73 52.01 22.07
CA ALA A 748 -10.49 51.39 23.15
C ALA A 748 -11.13 50.05 22.73
N LEU A 749 -11.58 49.92 21.47
CA LEU A 749 -12.11 48.66 20.94
C LEU A 749 -11.00 47.64 20.67
N LEU A 750 -9.88 48.07 20.09
CA LEU A 750 -8.74 47.21 19.77
C LEU A 750 -8.03 46.67 21.02
N GLN A 751 -8.02 47.44 22.12
CA GLN A 751 -7.44 47.02 23.41
C GLN A 751 -8.12 45.80 24.05
N ALA A 752 -9.39 45.58 23.73
CA ALA A 752 -10.14 44.42 24.22
C ALA A 752 -9.88 43.14 23.41
N GLY A 753 -9.23 43.27 22.25
CA GLY A 753 -8.94 42.17 21.33
C GLY A 753 -7.49 41.68 21.39
N PRO A 754 -7.16 40.57 20.71
CA PRO A 754 -5.81 40.02 20.63
C PRO A 754 -4.87 40.82 19.69
N ASP A 755 -5.38 41.82 18.95
CA ASP A 755 -4.69 42.49 17.84
C ASP A 755 -3.67 43.54 18.31
N GLY A 756 -2.51 43.09 18.79
CA GLY A 756 -1.40 43.98 19.15
C GLY A 756 -0.87 44.81 17.98
N TRP A 757 -0.98 44.30 16.74
CA TRP A 757 -0.49 44.98 15.53
C TRP A 757 -1.31 46.21 15.15
N GLU A 758 -2.63 46.06 15.00
CA GLU A 758 -3.51 47.19 14.65
C GLU A 758 -3.58 48.23 15.77
N LEU A 759 -3.52 47.77 17.03
CA LEU A 759 -3.42 48.65 18.19
C LEU A 759 -2.13 49.51 18.14
N ALA A 760 -0.99 48.92 17.77
CA ALA A 760 0.27 49.65 17.65
C ALA A 760 0.19 50.73 16.55
N TRP A 761 -0.42 50.41 15.40
CA TRP A 761 -0.65 51.41 14.36
C TRP A 761 -1.60 52.51 14.81
N ALA A 762 -2.70 52.19 15.48
CA ALA A 762 -3.63 53.20 15.98
C ALA A 762 -2.96 54.18 16.96
N TYR A 763 -2.05 53.70 17.82
CA TYR A 763 -1.22 54.57 18.67
C TYR A 763 -0.23 55.41 17.87
N CYS A 764 0.38 54.86 16.82
CA CYS A 764 1.28 55.61 15.94
C CYS A 764 0.54 56.73 15.20
N ASP A 765 -0.64 56.44 14.67
CA ASP A 765 -1.47 57.40 13.95
C ASP A 765 -1.97 58.50 14.90
N LEU A 766 -2.37 58.15 16.13
CA LEU A 766 -2.73 59.13 17.16
C LEU A 766 -1.57 60.03 17.57
N GLY A 767 -0.34 59.52 17.58
CA GLY A 767 0.85 60.33 17.88
C GLY A 767 1.32 61.21 16.71
N ARG A 768 0.82 60.98 15.50
CA ARG A 768 1.13 61.76 14.29
C ARG A 768 0.13 62.88 14.00
N LEU A 769 -1.13 62.72 14.44
CA LEU A 769 -2.11 63.82 14.48
C LEU A 769 -1.67 64.90 15.47
#